data_AF-A0A1J4JAL7-F1
#
_entry.id   AF-A0A1J4JAL7-F1
#
_cell.length_a   1.000
_cell.length_b   1.000
_cell.length_c   1.000
_cell.angle_alpha   90.00
_cell.angle_beta   90.00
_cell.angle_gamma   90.00
#
_symmetry.space_group_name_H-M   'P 1'
#
loop_
_entity.id
_entity.type
_entity.pdbx_description
1 polymer ?
#
loop_
_entity_poly.entity_id
_entity_poly.type
_entity_poly.pdbx_seq_one_letter_code
_entity_poly.pdbx_strand_id
1 'polypeptide(L)'
;MIFLILHTLVSSLSSSYRILKNDQVTCDISEMSISCDKNTCTCNSNQKYANVQTLTVTGSTTKNNIVVNNSKMTVIVSKLFINYGSSYQKELAPFVAINSEIDLKIDGLSKIEQFQTHNPGVECANGSSITFNHLNSIEKDILHVEGLGSGAGIGLGKYSGKCNSLTFNGGTVESISYGEAAAIGTGRCAVDQICSIKNITINNGNIYARGPRAISGTAGAGIGVGYDGSIDYIIINGGNVTAIGQYGAGIGAGYYGNIIGVEINGGKVNATTNTGAGIGGGYHNGSLSFVHINDGEIDAKGYFGAAIGAGYYCSIDEVIINGGTINATASGIPESERFSYASGIGGGQKADCKKIRINNGKINATGCLGAGIGAGQSSNVDLIEILNGNIFSYAFQGAGIGAGQGFLKNHSWVDKIVIYDGVIEAVGNMSSGIGAGYGQYVNGSGVDSIFIKGGKILARSIDSGSGIGGSYGYRNRSSNVRLIEITGGDVEARGVAGIGGTSNNESTTGCVKSVFIKGGTVKAFGTFAGIGAATGSVIDEINISGGNIYAESNLTGAGIGCGGGNSQIKGLSITGGKVTANVLKNGAGIGASASNNSIIRRNSFIDSISITGGEIEATGLESGAGIGGGESLNEGNPYIGSISITGGVVTAKGGRFGAGIGGGRISNVNKVRVWHDSSASTETKFTVNAVAGEEAGNGIGNGQKGQIMLLEVPSGACSGDGKSCTVDKDTPDIPTGSNTGSSSDGVVLTTTAIIIIAIGSIIVVASVVTVVIVIMIKKKKSQVSEYAKAINPVDFFGNEL
;
A
#
# COMPACT_ATOMS: atom_id res chain seq x y z
N MET A 1 57.18 -89.12 -7.48
CA MET A 1 55.75 -89.02 -7.84
C MET A 1 54.97 -89.08 -6.52
N ILE A 2 54.35 -87.95 -6.14
CA ILE A 2 53.35 -87.78 -5.06
C ILE A 2 53.93 -88.03 -3.64
N PHE A 3 54.43 -87.02 -2.93
CA PHE A 3 53.60 -86.09 -2.14
C PHE A 3 54.24 -84.70 -2.12
N LEU A 4 54.19 -84.03 -3.27
CA LEU A 4 54.49 -82.62 -3.47
C LEU A 4 53.16 -81.84 -3.44
N ILE A 5 52.34 -82.03 -2.39
CA ILE A 5 51.05 -81.33 -2.19
C ILE A 5 50.80 -81.25 -0.68
N LEU A 6 51.58 -80.44 0.05
CA LEU A 6 51.18 -80.02 1.41
C LEU A 6 51.83 -78.71 1.88
N HIS A 7 52.41 -77.92 0.98
CA HIS A 7 52.97 -76.59 1.31
C HIS A 7 52.38 -75.45 0.45
N THR A 8 51.36 -75.73 -0.34
CA THR A 8 50.70 -74.77 -1.25
C THR A 8 49.19 -74.65 -1.02
N LEU A 9 48.68 -75.06 0.16
CA LEU A 9 47.24 -75.08 0.45
C LEU A 9 46.81 -74.41 1.77
N VAL A 10 47.69 -73.60 2.40
CA VAL A 10 47.30 -72.75 3.55
C VAL A 10 47.54 -71.25 3.31
N SER A 11 47.98 -70.84 2.12
CA SER A 11 48.15 -69.41 1.78
C SER A 11 47.03 -68.81 0.91
N SER A 12 46.00 -69.58 0.57
CA SER A 12 44.89 -69.10 -0.27
C SER A 12 43.54 -69.25 0.44
N LEU A 13 43.35 -68.54 1.56
CA LEU A 13 42.04 -68.14 2.12
C LEU A 13 42.22 -67.38 3.44
N SER A 14 42.98 -66.27 3.42
CA SER A 14 42.64 -65.10 4.24
C SER A 14 43.14 -63.85 3.53
N SER A 15 42.29 -63.26 2.69
CA SER A 15 42.39 -61.84 2.41
C SER A 15 42.07 -61.12 3.72
N SER A 16 43.05 -61.06 4.60
CA SER A 16 43.01 -60.30 5.82
C SER A 16 43.04 -58.83 5.42
N TYR A 17 41.87 -58.25 5.14
CA TYR A 17 41.72 -56.81 4.94
C TYR A 17 42.30 -56.10 6.17
N ARG A 18 43.51 -55.56 6.03
CA ARG A 18 44.18 -54.87 7.13
C ARG A 18 43.52 -53.51 7.30
N ILE A 19 42.75 -53.35 8.37
CA ILE A 19 42.16 -52.06 8.74
C ILE A 19 43.29 -51.17 9.26
N LEU A 20 43.58 -50.09 8.55
CA LEU A 20 44.55 -49.09 8.97
C LEU A 20 43.86 -48.12 9.93
N LYS A 21 44.49 -47.80 11.07
CA LYS A 21 44.02 -46.72 11.94
C LYS A 21 44.68 -45.43 11.49
N ASN A 22 43.90 -44.49 11.00
CA ASN A 22 44.39 -43.18 10.57
C ASN A 22 43.26 -42.16 10.75
N ASP A 23 43.53 -41.10 11.50
CA ASP A 23 42.58 -40.01 11.74
C ASP A 23 42.46 -39.07 10.53
N GLN A 24 43.48 -39.00 9.67
CA GLN A 24 43.50 -38.19 8.45
C GLN A 24 43.78 -39.05 7.21
N VAL A 25 42.80 -39.15 6.31
CA VAL A 25 42.90 -39.99 5.11
C VAL A 25 42.69 -39.15 3.86
N THR A 26 43.59 -39.29 2.89
CA THR A 26 43.42 -38.73 1.53
C THR A 26 42.97 -39.83 0.59
N CYS A 27 41.88 -39.60 -0.13
CA CYS A 27 41.29 -40.54 -1.08
C CYS A 27 41.17 -39.89 -2.46
N ASP A 28 41.60 -40.61 -3.50
CA ASP A 28 41.40 -40.19 -4.90
C ASP A 28 40.12 -40.83 -5.48
N ILE A 29 39.14 -40.00 -5.85
CA ILE A 29 37.85 -40.46 -6.39
C ILE A 29 37.96 -41.08 -7.79
N SER A 30 39.08 -40.89 -8.49
CA SER A 30 39.30 -41.47 -9.81
C SER A 30 39.43 -43.00 -9.78
N GLU A 31 39.88 -43.56 -8.66
CA GLU A 31 40.08 -45.00 -8.49
C GLU A 31 38.77 -45.75 -8.25
N MET A 32 37.95 -45.29 -7.29
CA MET A 32 36.72 -45.94 -6.87
C MET A 32 35.77 -44.99 -6.15
N SER A 33 34.54 -45.43 -5.91
CA SER A 33 33.61 -44.70 -5.02
C SER A 33 34.10 -44.77 -3.58
N ILE A 34 34.02 -43.65 -2.86
CA ILE A 34 34.44 -43.52 -1.48
C ILE A 34 33.23 -43.76 -0.59
N SER A 35 33.37 -44.63 0.42
CA SER A 35 32.29 -44.92 1.37
C SER A 35 32.83 -44.91 2.80
N CYS A 36 32.22 -44.09 3.66
CA CYS A 36 32.51 -44.01 5.08
C CYS A 36 31.25 -44.37 5.88
N ASP A 37 31.34 -45.35 6.78
CA ASP A 37 30.28 -45.68 7.75
C ASP A 37 30.88 -45.75 9.16
N LYS A 38 30.26 -45.05 10.11
CA LYS A 38 30.73 -44.97 11.51
C LYS A 38 32.23 -44.63 11.60
N ASN A 39 32.65 -43.60 10.84
CA ASN A 39 34.04 -43.14 10.73
C ASN A 39 35.03 -44.20 10.23
N THR A 40 34.54 -45.25 9.53
CA THR A 40 35.38 -46.21 8.82
C THR A 40 35.23 -46.00 7.32
N CYS A 41 36.29 -45.55 6.66
CA CYS A 41 36.29 -45.20 5.23
C CYS A 41 36.94 -46.28 4.37
N THR A 42 36.39 -46.51 3.18
CA THR A 42 36.95 -47.39 2.14
C THR A 42 37.28 -46.56 0.91
N CYS A 43 38.56 -46.54 0.51
CA CYS A 43 39.05 -45.84 -0.69
C CYS A 43 40.43 -46.38 -1.13
N ASN A 44 41.06 -45.80 -2.15
CA ASN A 44 42.41 -46.14 -2.65
C ASN A 44 42.61 -47.65 -2.87
N SER A 45 41.99 -48.20 -3.91
CA SER A 45 42.04 -49.64 -4.22
C SER A 45 41.48 -50.55 -3.11
N ASN A 46 40.29 -50.23 -2.57
CA ASN A 46 39.56 -50.98 -1.53
C ASN A 46 40.28 -51.08 -0.16
N GLN A 47 41.16 -50.15 0.17
CA GLN A 47 41.75 -50.05 1.51
C GLN A 47 40.72 -49.53 2.52
N LYS A 48 40.71 -50.11 3.73
CA LYS A 48 39.83 -49.71 4.83
C LYS A 48 40.61 -48.97 5.91
N TYR A 49 40.11 -47.80 6.28
CA TYR A 49 40.66 -46.92 7.31
C TYR A 49 39.64 -46.74 8.43
N ALA A 50 40.00 -47.06 9.68
CA ALA A 50 39.13 -46.88 10.85
C ALA A 50 39.51 -45.63 11.65
N ASN A 51 38.52 -45.06 12.34
CA ASN A 51 38.62 -43.86 13.17
C ASN A 51 39.00 -42.59 12.39
N VAL A 52 38.54 -42.49 11.14
CA VAL A 52 38.80 -41.32 10.28
C VAL A 52 38.03 -40.12 10.84
N GLN A 53 38.75 -39.05 11.16
CA GLN A 53 38.17 -37.77 11.57
C GLN A 53 38.19 -36.75 10.43
N THR A 54 39.19 -36.81 9.57
CA THR A 54 39.35 -35.95 8.40
C THR A 54 39.53 -36.79 7.15
N LEU A 55 38.66 -36.58 6.16
CA LEU A 55 38.74 -37.19 4.84
C LEU A 55 39.04 -36.11 3.81
N THR A 56 40.21 -36.14 3.18
CA THR A 56 40.52 -35.30 2.02
C THR A 56 40.18 -36.05 0.75
N VAL A 57 39.34 -35.48 -0.10
CA VAL A 57 38.92 -36.07 -1.38
C VAL A 57 39.45 -35.23 -2.54
N THR A 58 40.13 -35.89 -3.47
CA THR A 58 40.72 -35.29 -4.67
C THR A 58 40.37 -36.09 -5.92
N GLY A 59 40.71 -35.56 -7.10
CA GLY A 59 40.69 -36.31 -8.35
C GLY A 59 39.45 -36.05 -9.21
N SER A 60 39.36 -36.77 -10.33
CA SER A 60 38.29 -36.60 -11.32
C SER A 60 37.61 -37.91 -11.66
N THR A 61 36.28 -37.88 -11.82
CA THR A 61 35.50 -39.07 -12.16
C THR A 61 34.23 -38.74 -12.94
N THR A 62 33.74 -39.72 -13.71
CA THR A 62 32.45 -39.67 -14.40
C THR A 62 31.45 -40.70 -13.87
N LYS A 63 31.80 -41.44 -12.82
CA LYS A 63 31.00 -42.59 -12.33
C LYS A 63 31.01 -42.81 -10.83
N ASN A 64 32.06 -42.38 -10.13
CA ASN A 64 32.24 -42.66 -8.70
C ASN A 64 31.54 -41.62 -7.84
N ASN A 65 31.11 -42.00 -6.64
CA ASN A 65 30.47 -41.12 -5.65
C ASN A 65 31.16 -41.17 -4.30
N ILE A 66 30.81 -40.20 -3.45
CA ILE A 66 31.23 -40.08 -2.06
C ILE A 66 30.01 -40.31 -1.17
N VAL A 67 30.07 -41.30 -0.30
CA VAL A 67 29.00 -41.63 0.65
C VAL A 67 29.54 -41.56 2.07
N VAL A 68 28.92 -40.73 2.91
CA VAL A 68 29.23 -40.60 4.33
C VAL A 68 27.98 -40.95 5.13
N ASN A 69 28.05 -42.02 5.91
CA ASN A 69 26.93 -42.60 6.63
C ASN A 69 27.24 -42.71 8.13
N ASN A 70 26.26 -42.38 8.99
CA ASN A 70 26.36 -42.47 10.46
C ASN A 70 27.69 -41.94 11.03
N SER A 71 28.23 -40.85 10.46
CA SER A 71 29.58 -40.37 10.77
C SER A 71 29.56 -38.91 11.17
N LYS A 72 30.50 -38.54 12.05
CA LYS A 72 30.82 -37.15 12.36
C LYS A 72 32.27 -36.89 11.96
N MET A 73 32.49 -36.09 10.92
CA MET A 73 33.84 -35.90 10.37
C MET A 73 33.98 -34.61 9.55
N THR A 74 35.23 -34.19 9.37
CA THR A 74 35.60 -33.16 8.40
C THR A 74 35.84 -33.81 7.03
N VAL A 75 35.29 -33.24 5.97
CA VAL A 75 35.56 -33.65 4.58
C VAL A 75 36.17 -32.47 3.83
N ILE A 76 37.40 -32.61 3.37
CA ILE A 76 38.08 -31.58 2.57
C ILE A 76 37.92 -31.93 1.10
N VAL A 77 37.29 -31.07 0.31
CA VAL A 77 37.22 -31.23 -1.16
C VAL A 77 38.29 -30.36 -1.80
N SER A 78 39.29 -30.99 -2.42
CA SER A 78 40.44 -30.31 -3.03
C SER A 78 40.66 -30.79 -4.46
N LYS A 79 40.49 -29.90 -5.43
CA LYS A 79 40.58 -30.23 -6.88
C LYS A 79 39.73 -31.46 -7.23
N LEU A 80 38.51 -31.49 -6.70
CA LEU A 80 37.55 -32.56 -6.94
C LEU A 80 36.69 -32.21 -8.16
N PHE A 81 36.65 -33.10 -9.16
CA PHE A 81 35.86 -32.91 -10.38
C PHE A 81 34.99 -34.14 -10.65
N ILE A 82 33.70 -34.04 -10.39
CA ILE A 82 32.73 -35.09 -10.72
C ILE A 82 31.86 -34.59 -11.88
N ASN A 83 31.83 -35.33 -12.99
CA ASN A 83 30.93 -35.04 -14.10
C ASN A 83 30.34 -36.33 -14.69
N TYR A 84 29.09 -36.64 -14.33
CA TYR A 84 28.45 -37.90 -14.77
C TYR A 84 28.02 -37.90 -16.25
N GLY A 85 27.93 -36.74 -16.91
CA GLY A 85 27.40 -36.65 -18.27
C GLY A 85 25.93 -37.11 -18.40
N SER A 86 25.34 -36.90 -19.58
CA SER A 86 23.89 -37.06 -19.83
C SER A 86 23.38 -38.50 -19.92
N SER A 87 24.27 -39.49 -20.08
CA SER A 87 23.92 -40.89 -20.32
C SER A 87 24.04 -41.80 -19.09
N TYR A 88 24.58 -41.30 -17.98
CA TYR A 88 24.95 -42.14 -16.83
C TYR A 88 23.85 -42.17 -15.76
N GLN A 89 23.20 -43.33 -15.55
CA GLN A 89 22.13 -43.49 -14.55
C GLN A 89 22.66 -44.12 -13.26
N LYS A 90 22.61 -43.37 -12.15
CA LYS A 90 22.98 -43.85 -10.82
C LYS A 90 21.87 -43.55 -9.83
N GLU A 91 21.65 -44.47 -8.89
CA GLU A 91 20.63 -44.33 -7.83
C GLU A 91 21.02 -43.32 -6.75
N LEU A 92 22.30 -43.02 -6.58
CA LEU A 92 22.84 -42.14 -5.54
C LEU A 92 23.41 -40.84 -6.11
N ALA A 93 23.35 -39.75 -5.33
CA ALA A 93 24.02 -38.50 -5.65
C ALA A 93 25.56 -38.63 -5.70
N PRO A 94 26.27 -37.71 -6.38
CA PRO A 94 27.73 -37.61 -6.38
C PRO A 94 28.33 -37.52 -4.98
N PHE A 95 27.68 -36.76 -4.10
CA PHE A 95 28.01 -36.67 -2.68
C PHE A 95 26.75 -36.88 -1.86
N VAL A 96 26.76 -37.84 -0.92
CA VAL A 96 25.62 -38.12 -0.05
C VAL A 96 26.07 -38.16 1.41
N ALA A 97 25.39 -37.38 2.26
CA ALA A 97 25.44 -37.50 3.72
C ALA A 97 24.17 -38.17 4.23
N ILE A 98 24.30 -39.25 5.00
CA ILE A 98 23.18 -40.00 5.58
C ILE A 98 23.36 -40.10 7.09
N ASN A 99 22.41 -39.59 7.87
CA ASN A 99 22.48 -39.55 9.35
C ASN A 99 23.87 -39.10 9.87
N SER A 100 24.43 -38.06 9.26
CA SER A 100 25.83 -37.64 9.47
C SER A 100 25.95 -36.15 9.75
N GLU A 101 27.00 -35.77 10.48
CA GLU A 101 27.37 -34.37 10.74
C GLU A 101 28.72 -34.09 10.06
N ILE A 102 28.69 -33.30 8.99
CA ILE A 102 29.84 -33.06 8.12
C ILE A 102 30.29 -31.61 8.21
N ASP A 103 31.56 -31.41 8.52
CA ASP A 103 32.28 -30.15 8.29
C ASP A 103 32.99 -30.24 6.92
N LEU A 104 32.35 -29.71 5.88
CA LEU A 104 32.86 -29.74 4.51
C LEU A 104 33.75 -28.51 4.27
N LYS A 105 35.06 -28.71 4.10
CA LYS A 105 36.02 -27.65 3.80
C LYS A 105 36.37 -27.63 2.31
N ILE A 106 36.21 -26.47 1.69
CA ILE A 106 36.56 -26.25 0.28
C ILE A 106 38.01 -25.80 0.20
N ASP A 107 38.82 -26.47 -0.63
CA ASP A 107 40.21 -26.11 -0.89
C ASP A 107 40.44 -25.94 -2.40
N GLY A 108 40.61 -24.69 -2.84
CA GLY A 108 40.68 -24.34 -4.25
C GLY A 108 39.37 -24.61 -4.99
N LEU A 109 39.47 -24.92 -6.29
CA LEU A 109 38.31 -25.16 -7.15
C LEU A 109 37.90 -26.63 -7.13
N SER A 110 36.64 -26.89 -6.78
CA SER A 110 35.98 -28.19 -6.92
C SER A 110 34.64 -28.04 -7.65
N LYS A 111 34.29 -29.04 -8.49
CA LYS A 111 33.05 -29.07 -9.27
C LYS A 111 32.35 -30.42 -9.16
N ILE A 112 31.04 -30.37 -8.94
CA ILE A 112 30.15 -31.52 -8.92
C ILE A 112 29.01 -31.25 -9.91
N GLU A 113 29.11 -31.86 -11.07
CA GLU A 113 28.17 -31.72 -12.20
C GLU A 113 27.46 -33.07 -12.42
N GLN A 114 26.13 -33.05 -12.41
CA GLN A 114 25.30 -34.23 -12.64
C GLN A 114 24.30 -33.95 -13.77
N PHE A 115 23.95 -34.96 -14.57
CA PHE A 115 22.90 -34.85 -15.58
C PHE A 115 21.74 -35.89 -15.50
N GLN A 116 21.16 -36.17 -14.32
CA GLN A 116 20.03 -37.12 -14.15
C GLN A 116 18.95 -36.68 -13.13
N THR A 117 17.80 -37.37 -13.15
CA THR A 117 16.46 -36.79 -12.98
C THR A 117 15.92 -36.59 -11.56
N HIS A 118 16.61 -36.99 -10.47
CA HIS A 118 16.03 -36.87 -9.11
C HIS A 118 16.96 -36.58 -7.94
N ASN A 119 18.28 -36.71 -8.12
CA ASN A 119 19.24 -36.66 -7.01
C ASN A 119 19.94 -35.31 -6.96
N PRO A 120 20.31 -34.81 -5.75
CA PRO A 120 21.09 -33.60 -5.64
C PRO A 120 22.52 -33.76 -6.16
N GLY A 121 23.23 -32.66 -6.36
CA GLY A 121 24.69 -32.71 -6.51
C GLY A 121 25.37 -33.05 -5.17
N VAL A 122 24.97 -32.34 -4.12
CA VAL A 122 25.35 -32.61 -2.72
C VAL A 122 24.07 -32.86 -1.91
N GLU A 123 23.90 -34.10 -1.45
CA GLU A 123 22.70 -34.56 -0.75
C GLU A 123 22.87 -34.58 0.77
N CYS A 124 21.93 -33.95 1.48
CA CYS A 124 21.78 -33.99 2.93
C CYS A 124 20.57 -34.85 3.31
N ALA A 125 20.75 -36.14 3.55
CA ALA A 125 19.65 -37.08 3.78
C ALA A 125 19.54 -37.56 5.23
N ASN A 126 18.35 -38.06 5.60
CA ASN A 126 18.07 -38.79 6.84
C ASN A 126 18.60 -38.14 8.14
N GLY A 127 18.32 -36.86 8.34
CA GLY A 127 18.68 -36.11 9.55
C GLY A 127 20.13 -35.61 9.57
N SER A 128 20.82 -35.61 8.43
CA SER A 128 22.19 -35.08 8.35
C SER A 128 22.25 -33.56 8.54
N SER A 129 23.45 -33.08 8.87
CA SER A 129 23.82 -31.67 8.89
C SER A 129 25.13 -31.48 8.13
N ILE A 130 25.17 -30.49 7.23
CA ILE A 130 26.39 -30.17 6.48
C ILE A 130 26.74 -28.70 6.72
N THR A 131 27.96 -28.46 7.18
CA THR A 131 28.54 -27.13 7.35
C THR A 131 29.61 -26.91 6.30
N PHE A 132 29.44 -25.91 5.44
CA PHE A 132 30.37 -25.51 4.40
C PHE A 132 31.32 -24.43 4.94
N ASN A 133 32.60 -24.73 4.94
CA ASN A 133 33.69 -23.85 5.33
C ASN A 133 34.70 -23.71 4.18
N HIS A 134 35.48 -22.65 4.20
CA HIS A 134 36.66 -22.53 3.33
C HIS A 134 37.90 -22.99 4.12
N LEU A 135 38.88 -23.55 3.43
CA LEU A 135 40.13 -23.98 4.08
C LEU A 135 41.13 -22.84 4.17
N ASN A 136 41.22 -22.02 3.12
CA ASN A 136 42.29 -21.03 2.92
C ASN A 136 41.74 -19.62 2.67
N SER A 137 40.93 -19.43 1.62
CA SER A 137 40.51 -18.10 1.16
C SER A 137 39.10 -18.12 0.58
N ILE A 138 38.28 -17.15 1.01
CA ILE A 138 36.88 -16.98 0.56
C ILE A 138 36.77 -16.83 -0.97
N GLU A 139 37.74 -16.18 -1.62
CA GLU A 139 37.70 -15.90 -3.07
C GLU A 139 38.22 -17.06 -3.93
N LYS A 140 39.11 -17.91 -3.39
CA LYS A 140 39.78 -18.98 -4.16
C LYS A 140 39.17 -20.35 -3.92
N ASP A 141 38.54 -20.55 -2.77
CA ASP A 141 37.89 -21.81 -2.40
C ASP A 141 36.47 -21.79 -2.97
N ILE A 142 36.33 -22.41 -4.15
CA ILE A 142 35.11 -22.41 -4.96
C ILE A 142 34.56 -23.83 -5.05
N LEU A 143 33.31 -24.00 -4.64
CA LEU A 143 32.55 -25.23 -4.85
C LEU A 143 31.38 -24.94 -5.79
N HIS A 144 31.44 -25.52 -6.99
CA HIS A 144 30.35 -25.49 -7.96
C HIS A 144 29.56 -26.79 -7.90
N VAL A 145 28.24 -26.70 -7.76
CA VAL A 145 27.35 -27.87 -7.61
C VAL A 145 26.09 -27.72 -8.47
N GLU A 146 25.82 -28.72 -9.28
CA GLU A 146 24.61 -28.78 -10.10
C GLU A 146 23.66 -29.89 -9.65
N GLY A 147 22.36 -29.57 -9.65
CA GLY A 147 21.25 -30.50 -9.46
C GLY A 147 20.36 -30.53 -10.69
N LEU A 148 19.92 -31.73 -11.09
CA LEU A 148 19.02 -31.92 -12.23
C LEU A 148 17.68 -32.55 -11.83
N GLY A 149 16.66 -32.27 -12.65
CA GLY A 149 15.34 -32.85 -12.54
C GLY A 149 14.66 -32.48 -11.22
N SER A 150 14.46 -33.44 -10.33
CA SER A 150 13.83 -33.23 -9.03
C SER A 150 14.82 -32.97 -7.88
N GLY A 151 16.13 -32.99 -8.12
CA GLY A 151 17.16 -32.82 -7.10
C GLY A 151 17.68 -31.39 -6.98
N ALA A 152 17.85 -30.90 -5.75
CA ALA A 152 18.49 -29.61 -5.52
C ALA A 152 19.96 -29.62 -5.95
N GLY A 153 20.58 -28.46 -6.19
CA GLY A 153 22.04 -28.43 -6.30
C GLY A 153 22.68 -28.92 -4.99
N ILE A 154 22.32 -28.25 -3.90
CA ILE A 154 22.71 -28.62 -2.54
C ILE A 154 21.45 -28.78 -1.68
N GLY A 155 21.26 -29.95 -1.08
CA GLY A 155 20.19 -30.20 -0.11
C GLY A 155 19.48 -31.52 -0.32
N LEU A 156 18.17 -31.49 -0.58
CA LEU A 156 17.36 -32.70 -0.72
C LEU A 156 17.03 -33.01 -2.18
N GLY A 157 16.94 -34.30 -2.48
CA GLY A 157 16.34 -34.84 -3.69
C GLY A 157 14.92 -35.33 -3.44
N LYS A 158 14.39 -36.07 -4.42
CA LYS A 158 13.00 -36.54 -4.39
C LYS A 158 12.69 -37.53 -3.26
N TYR A 159 13.69 -38.31 -2.85
CA TYR A 159 13.54 -39.42 -1.89
C TYR A 159 14.47 -39.29 -0.67
N SER A 160 15.07 -38.11 -0.45
CA SER A 160 16.15 -37.91 0.54
C SER A 160 15.66 -37.84 2.00
N GLY A 161 14.36 -37.79 2.23
CA GLY A 161 13.78 -37.63 3.56
C GLY A 161 14.09 -36.24 4.15
N LYS A 162 14.63 -36.20 5.37
CA LYS A 162 14.84 -34.96 6.14
C LYS A 162 16.30 -34.54 6.19
N CYS A 163 16.58 -33.24 6.23
CA CYS A 163 17.88 -32.66 6.58
C CYS A 163 17.72 -31.83 7.86
N ASN A 164 18.67 -31.92 8.80
CA ASN A 164 18.65 -31.07 9.98
C ASN A 164 19.15 -29.66 9.63
N SER A 165 20.30 -29.53 8.97
CA SER A 165 20.78 -28.20 8.60
C SER A 165 21.75 -28.17 7.42
N LEU A 166 21.69 -27.06 6.68
CA LEU A 166 22.74 -26.61 5.76
C LEU A 166 23.28 -25.28 6.27
N THR A 167 24.58 -25.21 6.54
CA THR A 167 25.20 -24.00 7.11
C THR A 167 26.40 -23.56 6.26
N PHE A 168 26.45 -22.29 5.86
CA PHE A 168 27.50 -21.73 5.02
C PHE A 168 28.26 -20.65 5.78
N ASN A 169 29.52 -20.91 6.13
CA ASN A 169 30.35 -20.01 6.94
C ASN A 169 31.37 -19.20 6.14
N GLY A 170 31.56 -19.51 4.86
CA GLY A 170 32.50 -18.82 3.98
C GLY A 170 32.82 -19.63 2.72
N GLY A 171 33.78 -19.14 1.93
CA GLY A 171 34.05 -19.67 0.60
C GLY A 171 33.10 -19.11 -0.46
N THR A 172 33.29 -19.56 -1.69
CA THR A 172 32.37 -19.29 -2.80
C THR A 172 31.62 -20.58 -3.15
N VAL A 173 30.30 -20.55 -3.02
CA VAL A 173 29.43 -21.69 -3.36
C VAL A 173 28.49 -21.29 -4.47
N GLU A 174 28.65 -21.94 -5.61
CA GLU A 174 27.77 -21.81 -6.75
C GLU A 174 26.88 -23.04 -6.83
N SER A 175 25.57 -22.84 -6.70
CA SER A 175 24.60 -23.91 -6.77
C SER A 175 23.56 -23.63 -7.84
N ILE A 176 23.40 -24.57 -8.77
CA ILE A 176 22.47 -24.46 -9.88
C ILE A 176 21.52 -25.65 -9.86
N SER A 177 20.22 -25.38 -9.96
CA SER A 177 19.21 -26.40 -10.23
C SER A 177 18.63 -26.13 -11.63
N TYR A 178 18.40 -27.18 -12.42
CA TYR A 178 17.81 -27.04 -13.76
C TYR A 178 16.42 -27.69 -13.90
N GLY A 179 15.87 -28.27 -12.83
CA GLY A 179 14.50 -28.79 -12.81
C GLY A 179 13.68 -28.25 -11.64
N GLU A 180 12.71 -28.98 -11.13
CA GLU A 180 11.68 -28.48 -10.19
C GLU A 180 12.19 -28.18 -8.76
N ALA A 181 13.47 -28.45 -8.49
CA ALA A 181 14.09 -28.27 -7.19
C ALA A 181 14.62 -26.84 -6.96
N ALA A 182 14.86 -26.49 -5.70
CA ALA A 182 15.63 -25.30 -5.36
C ALA A 182 17.11 -25.48 -5.72
N ALA A 183 17.87 -24.40 -5.97
CA ALA A 183 19.32 -24.53 -6.09
C ALA A 183 19.94 -24.96 -4.76
N ILE A 184 19.65 -24.21 -3.69
CA ILE A 184 19.98 -24.60 -2.32
C ILE A 184 18.69 -24.83 -1.55
N GLY A 185 18.45 -26.06 -1.12
CA GLY A 185 17.31 -26.43 -0.28
C GLY A 185 16.63 -27.71 -0.72
N THR A 186 15.30 -27.71 -0.86
CA THR A 186 14.58 -28.96 -1.14
C THR A 186 14.47 -29.29 -2.62
N GLY A 187 14.41 -30.59 -2.91
CA GLY A 187 14.00 -31.14 -4.20
C GLY A 187 12.49 -31.05 -4.44
N ARG A 188 12.01 -31.72 -5.50
CA ARG A 188 10.58 -32.05 -5.67
C ARG A 188 10.24 -33.26 -4.81
N CYS A 189 9.37 -33.09 -3.84
CA CYS A 189 8.95 -34.19 -2.98
C CYS A 189 8.07 -35.19 -3.73
N ALA A 190 8.31 -36.49 -3.48
CA ALA A 190 7.34 -37.51 -3.86
C ALA A 190 6.12 -37.45 -2.95
N VAL A 191 4.95 -37.83 -3.49
CA VAL A 191 3.63 -37.67 -2.86
C VAL A 191 3.50 -38.36 -1.48
N ASP A 192 4.34 -39.36 -1.21
CA ASP A 192 4.35 -40.13 0.04
C ASP A 192 5.60 -39.87 0.92
N GLN A 193 6.33 -38.79 0.65
CA GLN A 193 7.59 -38.46 1.35
C GLN A 193 7.54 -37.09 2.01
N ILE A 194 8.14 -37.01 3.20
CA ILE A 194 8.33 -35.75 3.92
C ILE A 194 9.74 -35.25 3.62
N CYS A 195 9.90 -34.37 2.63
CA CYS A 195 11.15 -33.62 2.48
C CYS A 195 11.11 -32.31 3.25
N SER A 196 11.94 -32.25 4.29
CA SER A 196 12.01 -31.12 5.20
C SER A 196 13.46 -30.79 5.52
N ILE A 197 13.82 -29.51 5.50
CA ILE A 197 15.09 -29.02 6.05
C ILE A 197 14.74 -28.11 7.22
N LYS A 198 15.27 -28.34 8.41
CA LYS A 198 14.96 -27.40 9.51
C LYS A 198 15.55 -26.03 9.20
N ASN A 199 16.87 -25.95 9.02
CA ASN A 199 17.54 -24.66 8.85
C ASN A 199 18.46 -24.62 7.63
N ILE A 200 18.34 -23.56 6.84
CA ILE A 200 19.39 -23.09 5.94
C ILE A 200 19.97 -21.82 6.55
N THR A 201 21.26 -21.82 6.88
CA THR A 201 21.93 -20.67 7.53
C THR A 201 23.12 -20.22 6.71
N ILE A 202 23.16 -18.95 6.32
CA ILE A 202 24.30 -18.33 5.63
C ILE A 202 24.91 -17.30 6.58
N ASN A 203 26.08 -17.61 7.12
CA ASN A 203 26.82 -16.72 8.02
C ASN A 203 27.73 -15.76 7.26
N ASN A 204 28.39 -16.24 6.20
CA ASN A 204 29.28 -15.45 5.36
C ASN A 204 29.59 -16.18 4.03
N GLY A 205 30.38 -15.56 3.15
CA GLY A 205 30.84 -16.11 1.87
C GLY A 205 30.13 -15.50 0.66
N ASN A 206 30.47 -16.01 -0.52
CA ASN A 206 29.82 -15.66 -1.78
C ASN A 206 28.90 -16.82 -2.19
N ILE A 207 27.59 -16.64 -2.03
CA ILE A 207 26.60 -17.66 -2.36
C ILE A 207 25.86 -17.25 -3.62
N TYR A 208 25.99 -18.06 -4.67
CA TYR A 208 25.23 -17.90 -5.90
C TYR A 208 24.31 -19.09 -6.07
N ALA A 209 23.01 -18.88 -5.91
CA ALA A 209 22.00 -19.92 -5.96
C ALA A 209 21.00 -19.62 -7.07
N ARG A 210 21.00 -20.43 -8.13
CA ARG A 210 20.13 -20.24 -9.29
C ARG A 210 19.22 -21.43 -9.49
N GLY A 211 17.93 -21.20 -9.26
CA GLY A 211 16.87 -22.12 -9.62
C GLY A 211 16.73 -22.27 -11.14
N PRO A 212 15.94 -23.27 -11.58
CA PRO A 212 15.81 -23.64 -12.98
C PRO A 212 15.30 -22.50 -13.86
N ARG A 213 15.71 -22.54 -15.12
CA ARG A 213 15.00 -21.86 -16.21
C ARG A 213 13.95 -22.84 -16.78
N ALA A 214 12.96 -23.22 -15.98
CA ALA A 214 11.93 -24.17 -16.38
C ALA A 214 11.11 -23.70 -17.60
N ILE A 215 10.84 -24.65 -18.50
CA ILE A 215 10.05 -24.52 -19.75
C ILE A 215 8.56 -24.84 -19.49
N SER A 216 8.25 -25.42 -18.33
CA SER A 216 6.90 -25.75 -17.83
C SER A 216 6.77 -25.22 -16.41
N GLY A 217 5.60 -24.71 -16.02
CA GLY A 217 5.40 -23.81 -14.88
C GLY A 217 5.51 -24.40 -13.47
N THR A 218 6.53 -25.22 -13.24
CA THR A 218 6.89 -25.86 -11.96
C THR A 218 8.38 -25.59 -11.73
N ALA A 219 8.72 -24.73 -10.76
CA ALA A 219 10.11 -24.48 -10.39
C ALA A 219 10.27 -24.19 -8.89
N GLY A 220 11.41 -24.60 -8.35
CA GLY A 220 11.84 -24.26 -7.00
C GLY A 220 12.42 -22.87 -6.86
N ALA A 221 12.69 -22.49 -5.62
CA ALA A 221 13.34 -21.23 -5.28
C ALA A 221 14.84 -21.20 -5.67
N GLY A 222 15.46 -20.03 -5.66
CA GLY A 222 16.92 -19.94 -5.69
C GLY A 222 17.50 -20.58 -4.41
N ILE A 223 17.10 -20.03 -3.27
CA ILE A 223 17.36 -20.59 -1.94
C ILE A 223 16.02 -20.85 -1.27
N GLY A 224 15.76 -22.10 -0.92
CA GLY A 224 14.57 -22.48 -0.17
C GLY A 224 13.91 -23.74 -0.70
N VAL A 225 12.60 -23.68 -0.92
CA VAL A 225 11.81 -24.88 -1.22
C VAL A 225 11.71 -25.13 -2.73
N GLY A 226 11.81 -26.40 -3.12
CA GLY A 226 11.44 -26.94 -4.42
C GLY A 226 9.92 -27.09 -4.58
N TYR A 227 9.46 -28.24 -5.05
CA TYR A 227 8.03 -28.57 -5.18
C TYR A 227 7.58 -29.42 -3.97
N ASP A 228 6.50 -29.03 -3.28
CA ASP A 228 5.91 -29.74 -2.11
C ASP A 228 6.86 -29.95 -0.91
N GLY A 229 8.00 -29.27 -0.87
CA GLY A 229 8.94 -29.36 0.25
C GLY A 229 8.56 -28.47 1.44
N SER A 230 9.28 -28.64 2.54
CA SER A 230 9.17 -27.77 3.72
C SER A 230 10.52 -27.32 4.24
N ILE A 231 10.60 -26.07 4.70
CA ILE A 231 11.75 -25.55 5.44
C ILE A 231 11.25 -24.83 6.69
N ASP A 232 11.88 -25.00 7.85
CA ASP A 232 11.49 -24.20 9.01
C ASP A 232 12.02 -22.76 8.79
N TYR A 233 13.35 -22.59 8.75
CA TYR A 233 13.96 -21.27 8.63
C TYR A 233 15.04 -21.16 7.57
N ILE A 234 15.02 -20.04 6.86
CA ILE A 234 16.15 -19.54 6.08
C ILE A 234 16.70 -18.32 6.80
N ILE A 235 17.96 -18.39 7.24
CA ILE A 235 18.62 -17.36 8.06
C ILE A 235 19.86 -16.86 7.33
N ILE A 236 19.94 -15.56 7.05
CA ILE A 236 21.11 -14.92 6.42
C ILE A 236 21.69 -13.91 7.39
N ASN A 237 22.85 -14.22 7.97
CA ASN A 237 23.58 -13.34 8.89
C ASN A 237 24.58 -12.42 8.20
N GLY A 238 25.01 -12.76 6.98
CA GLY A 238 26.00 -11.99 6.24
C GLY A 238 26.42 -12.64 4.92
N GLY A 239 27.48 -12.10 4.31
CA GLY A 239 28.00 -12.52 3.02
C GLY A 239 27.37 -11.78 1.82
N ASN A 240 27.73 -12.23 0.62
CA ASN A 240 27.16 -11.79 -0.65
C ASN A 240 26.30 -12.92 -1.21
N VAL A 241 24.98 -12.77 -1.12
CA VAL A 241 24.01 -13.78 -1.49
C VAL A 241 23.26 -13.32 -2.74
N THR A 242 23.36 -14.09 -3.81
CA THR A 242 22.56 -13.91 -5.02
C THR A 242 21.68 -15.12 -5.21
N ALA A 243 20.37 -14.93 -5.14
CA ALA A 243 19.37 -15.99 -5.22
C ALA A 243 18.37 -15.69 -6.34
N ILE A 244 18.31 -16.57 -7.34
CA ILE A 244 17.47 -16.39 -8.53
C ILE A 244 16.46 -17.52 -8.59
N GLY A 245 15.20 -17.19 -8.34
CA GLY A 245 14.06 -18.03 -8.67
C GLY A 245 13.51 -17.67 -10.04
N GLN A 246 12.77 -18.56 -10.68
CA GLN A 246 12.02 -18.21 -11.90
C GLN A 246 10.52 -18.19 -11.63
N TYR A 247 9.97 -19.34 -11.24
CA TYR A 247 8.58 -19.42 -10.76
C TYR A 247 8.50 -19.41 -9.23
N GLY A 248 9.40 -20.11 -8.53
CA GLY A 248 9.57 -19.98 -7.09
C GLY A 248 10.19 -18.65 -6.67
N ALA A 249 10.27 -18.42 -5.36
CA ALA A 249 10.89 -17.21 -4.82
C ALA A 249 12.39 -17.14 -5.15
N GLY A 250 12.98 -15.94 -5.13
CA GLY A 250 14.44 -15.82 -5.08
C GLY A 250 14.97 -16.50 -3.82
N ILE A 251 14.50 -16.00 -2.68
CA ILE A 251 14.70 -16.60 -1.35
C ILE A 251 13.34 -16.88 -0.75
N GLY A 252 13.04 -18.14 -0.45
CA GLY A 252 11.79 -18.54 0.17
C GLY A 252 11.12 -19.71 -0.53
N ALA A 253 9.79 -19.65 -0.66
CA ALA A 253 9.00 -20.83 -1.04
C ALA A 253 9.04 -21.09 -2.56
N GLY A 254 8.97 -22.37 -2.93
CA GLY A 254 8.75 -22.83 -4.30
C GLY A 254 7.27 -23.09 -4.58
N TYR A 255 6.97 -24.06 -5.45
CA TYR A 255 5.59 -24.44 -5.77
C TYR A 255 4.98 -25.31 -4.66
N TYR A 256 3.82 -24.92 -4.12
CA TYR A 256 3.20 -25.58 -2.94
C TYR A 256 4.15 -25.72 -1.72
N GLY A 257 5.24 -24.96 -1.71
CA GLY A 257 6.26 -25.04 -0.69
C GLY A 257 5.83 -24.38 0.61
N ASN A 258 6.20 -24.98 1.74
CA ASN A 258 5.89 -24.44 3.06
C ASN A 258 7.17 -23.95 3.73
N ILE A 259 7.17 -22.71 4.22
CA ILE A 259 8.25 -22.15 5.01
C ILE A 259 7.69 -21.49 6.28
N ILE A 260 8.33 -21.70 7.43
CA ILE A 260 7.93 -20.96 8.63
C ILE A 260 8.41 -19.50 8.49
N GLY A 261 9.71 -19.27 8.33
CA GLY A 261 10.23 -17.91 8.23
C GLY A 261 11.49 -17.72 7.40
N VAL A 262 11.63 -16.51 6.85
CA VAL A 262 12.88 -16.00 6.29
C VAL A 262 13.38 -14.86 7.16
N GLU A 263 14.61 -14.94 7.65
CA GLU A 263 15.26 -13.92 8.48
C GLU A 263 16.57 -13.45 7.84
N ILE A 264 16.71 -12.14 7.66
CA ILE A 264 17.92 -11.51 7.12
C ILE A 264 18.46 -10.53 8.15
N ASN A 265 19.61 -10.88 8.74
CA ASN A 265 20.32 -10.12 9.76
C ASN A 265 21.42 -9.21 9.20
N GLY A 266 21.79 -9.37 7.93
CA GLY A 266 22.79 -8.55 7.28
C GLY A 266 23.27 -9.12 5.95
N GLY A 267 24.36 -8.56 5.43
CA GLY A 267 24.97 -8.94 4.16
C GLY A 267 24.42 -8.17 2.96
N LYS A 268 24.96 -8.48 1.79
CA LYS A 268 24.46 -7.99 0.49
C LYS A 268 23.61 -9.08 -0.13
N VAL A 269 22.32 -8.85 -0.28
CA VAL A 269 21.35 -9.86 -0.71
C VAL A 269 20.64 -9.40 -1.98
N ASN A 270 20.88 -10.12 -3.08
CA ASN A 270 20.19 -9.91 -4.35
C ASN A 270 19.24 -11.08 -4.59
N ALA A 271 17.92 -10.83 -4.56
CA ALA A 271 16.92 -11.87 -4.72
C ALA A 271 15.96 -11.53 -5.85
N THR A 272 15.89 -12.37 -6.90
CA THR A 272 15.13 -12.05 -8.11
C THR A 272 14.26 -13.21 -8.55
N THR A 273 13.05 -12.92 -9.04
CA THR A 273 12.15 -13.90 -9.65
C THR A 273 11.18 -13.28 -10.65
N ASN A 274 10.55 -14.12 -11.48
CA ASN A 274 9.51 -13.73 -12.43
C ASN A 274 8.10 -14.02 -11.94
N THR A 275 7.87 -14.93 -10.99
CA THR A 275 6.50 -15.30 -10.58
C THR A 275 6.28 -15.35 -9.07
N GLY A 276 7.23 -15.89 -8.32
CA GLY A 276 7.22 -15.83 -6.86
C GLY A 276 7.54 -14.44 -6.34
N ALA A 277 7.82 -14.33 -5.05
CA ALA A 277 8.38 -13.14 -4.45
C ALA A 277 9.92 -13.12 -4.60
N GLY A 278 10.53 -11.93 -4.68
CA GLY A 278 11.99 -11.83 -4.61
C GLY A 278 12.48 -12.47 -3.31
N ILE A 279 11.93 -12.01 -2.19
CA ILE A 279 12.07 -12.60 -0.86
C ILE A 279 10.67 -12.89 -0.32
N GLY A 280 10.34 -14.16 -0.10
CA GLY A 280 9.12 -14.56 0.56
C GLY A 280 8.38 -15.72 -0.12
N GLY A 281 7.10 -15.51 -0.43
CA GLY A 281 6.20 -16.54 -0.94
C GLY A 281 6.54 -17.03 -2.36
N GLY A 282 6.15 -18.27 -2.65
CA GLY A 282 6.39 -18.93 -3.94
C GLY A 282 5.25 -18.78 -4.93
N TYR A 283 4.94 -19.84 -5.67
CA TYR A 283 3.89 -19.89 -6.70
C TYR A 283 2.83 -20.92 -6.30
N HIS A 284 1.54 -20.51 -6.20
CA HIS A 284 0.35 -21.33 -5.84
C HIS A 284 0.40 -22.09 -4.51
N ASN A 285 -0.58 -21.83 -3.64
CA ASN A 285 -0.91 -22.55 -2.38
C ASN A 285 0.28 -22.97 -1.50
N GLY A 286 1.42 -22.31 -1.64
CA GLY A 286 2.49 -22.35 -0.65
C GLY A 286 2.11 -21.50 0.56
N SER A 287 2.77 -21.75 1.68
CA SER A 287 2.62 -20.93 2.89
C SER A 287 3.97 -20.41 3.33
N LEU A 288 4.00 -19.13 3.70
CA LEU A 288 5.09 -18.51 4.43
C LEU A 288 4.50 -17.76 5.60
N SER A 289 4.99 -17.99 6.82
CA SER A 289 4.45 -17.24 7.97
C SER A 289 5.02 -15.83 8.00
N PHE A 290 6.35 -15.69 7.91
CA PHE A 290 6.96 -14.36 7.98
C PHE A 290 8.22 -14.13 7.13
N VAL A 291 8.45 -12.87 6.80
CA VAL A 291 9.75 -12.34 6.35
C VAL A 291 10.19 -11.26 7.34
N HIS A 292 11.34 -11.46 7.99
CA HIS A 292 11.96 -10.48 8.88
C HIS A 292 13.29 -10.01 8.30
N ILE A 293 13.45 -8.70 8.15
CA ILE A 293 14.68 -8.07 7.72
C ILE A 293 15.16 -7.18 8.86
N ASN A 294 16.25 -7.57 9.50
CA ASN A 294 16.85 -6.88 10.62
C ASN A 294 17.86 -5.82 10.16
N ASP A 295 18.67 -6.12 9.14
CA ASP A 295 19.61 -5.19 8.51
C ASP A 295 20.07 -5.73 7.13
N GLY A 296 20.94 -5.00 6.44
CA GLY A 296 21.63 -5.41 5.21
C GLY A 296 21.44 -4.46 4.02
N GLU A 297 22.12 -4.76 2.91
CA GLU A 297 21.90 -4.15 1.60
C GLU A 297 21.11 -5.13 0.74
N ILE A 298 19.83 -4.84 0.49
CA ILE A 298 18.90 -5.79 -0.13
C ILE A 298 18.39 -5.22 -1.44
N ASP A 299 18.59 -5.96 -2.54
CA ASP A 299 17.94 -5.72 -3.83
C ASP A 299 17.01 -6.91 -4.14
N ALA A 300 15.71 -6.69 -3.94
CA ALA A 300 14.68 -7.69 -4.14
C ALA A 300 13.81 -7.33 -5.34
N LYS A 301 13.58 -8.30 -6.23
CA LYS A 301 12.82 -8.12 -7.48
C LYS A 301 11.78 -9.21 -7.66
N GLY A 302 10.54 -8.80 -7.84
CA GLY A 302 9.39 -9.65 -8.17
C GLY A 302 8.64 -9.13 -9.40
N TYR A 303 7.73 -9.94 -9.94
CA TYR A 303 6.88 -9.52 -11.07
C TYR A 303 5.40 -9.86 -10.87
N PHE A 304 5.06 -11.15 -10.67
CA PHE A 304 3.70 -11.54 -10.24
C PHE A 304 3.58 -11.63 -8.71
N GLY A 305 4.64 -12.04 -8.02
CA GLY A 305 4.80 -11.90 -6.57
C GLY A 305 5.48 -10.59 -6.20
N ALA A 306 5.33 -10.18 -4.95
CA ALA A 306 5.94 -8.97 -4.42
C ALA A 306 7.47 -9.03 -4.51
N ALA A 307 8.17 -7.89 -4.54
CA ALA A 307 9.62 -7.96 -4.35
C ALA A 307 9.97 -8.53 -2.96
N ILE A 308 9.27 -8.08 -1.92
CA ILE A 308 9.34 -8.64 -0.57
C ILE A 308 7.93 -8.90 -0.05
N GLY A 309 7.61 -10.16 0.28
CA GLY A 309 6.32 -10.54 0.85
C GLY A 309 5.68 -11.73 0.14
N ALA A 310 4.39 -11.61 -0.21
CA ALA A 310 3.61 -12.67 -0.80
C ALA A 310 3.99 -12.94 -2.27
N GLY A 311 3.98 -14.22 -2.65
CA GLY A 311 4.15 -14.66 -4.03
C GLY A 311 2.83 -14.65 -4.81
N TYR A 312 2.78 -15.17 -6.03
CA TYR A 312 1.52 -15.29 -6.77
C TYR A 312 0.66 -16.44 -6.22
N TYR A 313 -0.58 -16.15 -5.79
CA TYR A 313 -1.46 -17.07 -5.05
C TYR A 313 -0.85 -17.70 -3.79
N CYS A 314 0.13 -17.02 -3.16
CA CYS A 314 0.80 -17.50 -1.97
C CYS A 314 0.76 -16.40 -0.90
N SER A 315 -0.19 -16.48 0.02
CA SER A 315 -0.35 -15.49 1.08
C SER A 315 0.76 -15.60 2.13
N ILE A 316 1.02 -14.49 2.83
CA ILE A 316 1.96 -14.40 3.95
C ILE A 316 1.29 -13.74 5.15
N ASP A 317 1.64 -14.13 6.38
CA ASP A 317 1.08 -13.47 7.56
C ASP A 317 1.78 -12.13 7.82
N GLU A 318 3.12 -12.07 7.81
CA GLU A 318 3.83 -10.87 8.23
C GLU A 318 5.11 -10.56 7.45
N VAL A 319 5.32 -9.27 7.17
CA VAL A 319 6.60 -8.70 6.75
C VAL A 319 7.04 -7.66 7.79
N ILE A 320 8.18 -7.88 8.45
CA ILE A 320 8.79 -6.89 9.37
C ILE A 320 10.14 -6.44 8.82
N ILE A 321 10.33 -5.12 8.76
CA ILE A 321 11.60 -4.50 8.43
C ILE A 321 12.06 -3.65 9.61
N ASN A 322 13.17 -4.03 10.24
CA ASN A 322 13.77 -3.31 11.37
C ASN A 322 14.87 -2.33 10.94
N GLY A 323 15.48 -2.50 9.76
CA GLY A 323 16.59 -1.68 9.29
C GLY A 323 17.07 -2.05 7.89
N GLY A 324 18.27 -1.61 7.53
CA GLY A 324 18.90 -1.87 6.24
C GLY A 324 18.65 -0.81 5.16
N THR A 325 19.33 -1.01 4.03
CA THR A 325 19.09 -0.29 2.76
C THR A 325 18.43 -1.26 1.79
N ILE A 326 17.16 -1.00 1.45
CA ILE A 326 16.31 -1.95 0.74
C ILE A 326 15.80 -1.30 -0.54
N ASN A 327 16.05 -1.97 -1.67
CA ASN A 327 15.41 -1.69 -2.94
C ASN A 327 14.46 -2.86 -3.25
N ALA A 328 13.16 -2.64 -3.13
CA ALA A 328 12.12 -3.64 -3.38
C ALA A 328 11.32 -3.24 -4.62
N THR A 329 11.58 -3.90 -5.74
CA THR A 329 11.03 -3.50 -7.04
C THR A 329 10.17 -4.59 -7.68
N ALA A 330 8.88 -4.32 -7.83
CA ALA A 330 7.99 -5.10 -8.67
C ALA A 330 8.09 -4.61 -10.13
N SER A 331 9.07 -5.10 -10.89
CA SER A 331 9.29 -4.69 -12.29
C SER A 331 9.32 -5.90 -13.20
N GLY A 332 8.60 -5.80 -14.32
CA GLY A 332 8.86 -6.66 -15.46
C GLY A 332 10.24 -6.35 -16.02
N ILE A 333 10.93 -7.39 -16.51
CA ILE A 333 12.12 -7.27 -17.35
C ILE A 333 11.84 -6.21 -18.45
N PRO A 334 12.77 -5.28 -18.74
CA PRO A 334 12.42 -3.98 -19.29
C PRO A 334 12.02 -4.04 -20.78
N GLU A 335 11.37 -2.95 -21.21
CA GLU A 335 11.34 -2.40 -22.59
C GLU A 335 10.05 -2.47 -23.43
N SER A 336 8.93 -3.04 -22.99
CA SER A 336 7.64 -2.71 -23.64
C SER A 336 6.43 -3.08 -22.81
N GLU A 337 5.80 -2.06 -22.20
CA GLU A 337 4.39 -2.05 -21.75
C GLU A 337 3.89 -3.27 -20.95
N ARG A 338 4.66 -3.77 -19.97
CA ARG A 338 4.19 -4.85 -19.09
C ARG A 338 4.06 -4.38 -17.65
N PHE A 339 2.82 -4.12 -17.27
CA PHE A 339 2.41 -3.81 -15.92
C PHE A 339 2.69 -5.00 -14.98
N SER A 340 3.54 -4.82 -13.97
CA SER A 340 3.66 -5.81 -12.88
C SER A 340 2.41 -5.76 -12.00
N TYR A 341 1.89 -6.92 -11.60
CA TYR A 341 0.66 -7.02 -10.81
C TYR A 341 0.90 -6.93 -9.30
N ALA A 342 2.15 -6.91 -8.86
CA ALA A 342 2.53 -7.05 -7.47
C ALA A 342 2.91 -5.73 -6.82
N SER A 343 2.99 -5.76 -5.49
CA SER A 343 3.54 -4.66 -4.70
C SER A 343 5.07 -4.73 -4.63
N GLY A 344 5.72 -3.61 -4.33
CA GLY A 344 7.13 -3.63 -3.95
C GLY A 344 7.32 -4.42 -2.65
N ILE A 345 6.60 -4.01 -1.60
CA ILE A 345 6.56 -4.70 -0.31
C ILE A 345 5.11 -5.00 0.05
N GLY A 346 4.80 -6.27 0.30
CA GLY A 346 3.47 -6.71 0.74
C GLY A 346 2.87 -7.81 -0.11
N GLY A 347 1.71 -7.54 -0.70
CA GLY A 347 0.93 -8.51 -1.47
C GLY A 347 1.46 -8.79 -2.87
N GLY A 348 1.49 -10.07 -3.26
CA GLY A 348 1.59 -10.50 -4.64
C GLY A 348 0.23 -10.42 -5.34
N GLN A 349 0.16 -10.72 -6.64
CA GLN A 349 -1.13 -10.80 -7.32
C GLN A 349 -1.96 -11.96 -6.76
N LYS A 350 -3.20 -11.66 -6.36
CA LYS A 350 -4.15 -12.61 -5.74
C LYS A 350 -3.59 -13.34 -4.51
N ALA A 351 -2.74 -12.66 -3.74
CA ALA A 351 -2.09 -13.22 -2.57
C ALA A 351 -2.01 -12.20 -1.44
N ASP A 352 -2.64 -12.51 -0.33
CA ASP A 352 -2.82 -11.58 0.79
C ASP A 352 -1.54 -11.49 1.64
N CYS A 353 -1.34 -10.33 2.27
CA CYS A 353 -0.30 -10.13 3.27
C CYS A 353 -0.94 -9.51 4.50
N LYS A 354 -1.11 -10.24 5.61
CA LYS A 354 -1.90 -9.70 6.73
C LYS A 354 -1.28 -8.45 7.33
N LYS A 355 0.05 -8.43 7.52
CA LYS A 355 0.73 -7.30 8.16
C LYS A 355 2.05 -6.94 7.51
N ILE A 356 2.25 -5.64 7.31
CA ILE A 356 3.51 -5.01 6.94
C ILE A 356 3.90 -4.05 8.06
N ARG A 357 5.04 -4.27 8.71
CA ARG A 357 5.57 -3.37 9.73
C ARG A 357 6.98 -2.90 9.38
N ILE A 358 7.16 -1.58 9.31
CA ILE A 358 8.46 -0.94 9.08
C ILE A 358 8.83 -0.19 10.34
N ASN A 359 9.84 -0.67 11.05
CA ASN A 359 10.35 -0.04 12.26
C ASN A 359 11.42 1.03 11.95
N ASN A 360 12.25 0.80 10.91
CA ASN A 360 13.24 1.76 10.41
C ASN A 360 13.79 1.30 9.04
N GLY A 361 14.75 2.04 8.48
CA GLY A 361 15.52 1.67 7.29
C GLY A 361 15.51 2.75 6.21
N LYS A 362 16.33 2.57 5.17
CA LYS A 362 16.26 3.34 3.93
C LYS A 362 15.61 2.45 2.87
N ILE A 363 14.38 2.75 2.49
CA ILE A 363 13.54 1.84 1.70
C ILE A 363 13.10 2.54 0.42
N ASN A 364 13.41 1.95 -0.72
CA ASN A 364 12.85 2.29 -2.01
C ASN A 364 11.92 1.15 -2.45
N ALA A 365 10.61 1.36 -2.36
CA ALA A 365 9.60 0.36 -2.69
C ALA A 365 8.82 0.78 -3.94
N THR A 366 8.93 -0.01 -5.00
CA THR A 366 8.32 0.29 -6.30
C THR A 366 7.31 -0.80 -6.66
N GLY A 367 6.05 -0.41 -6.76
CA GLY A 367 4.95 -1.20 -7.34
C GLY A 367 4.61 -0.73 -8.75
N CYS A 368 3.77 -1.48 -9.44
CA CYS A 368 3.20 -1.05 -10.72
C CYS A 368 1.66 -1.00 -10.63
N LEU A 369 0.99 -2.15 -10.76
CA LEU A 369 -0.44 -2.26 -10.46
C LEU A 369 -0.68 -2.55 -8.97
N GLY A 370 0.23 -3.25 -8.30
CA GLY A 370 0.26 -3.26 -6.84
C GLY A 370 0.83 -1.96 -6.28
N ALA A 371 0.59 -1.74 -4.99
CA ALA A 371 1.12 -0.59 -4.28
C ALA A 371 2.65 -0.61 -4.18
N GLY A 372 3.30 0.52 -3.94
CA GLY A 372 4.71 0.53 -3.58
C GLY A 372 4.92 -0.27 -2.29
N ILE A 373 4.18 0.10 -1.25
CA ILE A 373 4.03 -0.66 0.00
C ILE A 373 2.54 -0.93 0.22
N GLY A 374 2.15 -2.20 0.27
CA GLY A 374 0.78 -2.60 0.56
C GLY A 374 0.27 -3.73 -0.32
N ALA A 375 -0.97 -3.61 -0.78
CA ALA A 375 -1.65 -4.67 -1.50
C ALA A 375 -1.16 -4.82 -2.95
N GLY A 376 -1.08 -6.07 -3.41
CA GLY A 376 -0.96 -6.38 -4.84
C GLY A 376 -2.31 -6.24 -5.56
N GLN A 377 -2.33 -6.46 -6.88
CA GLN A 377 -3.59 -6.55 -7.61
C GLN A 377 -4.40 -7.75 -7.10
N SER A 378 -5.66 -7.51 -6.72
CA SER A 378 -6.55 -8.53 -6.17
C SER A 378 -6.08 -9.18 -4.86
N SER A 379 -5.23 -8.50 -4.09
CA SER A 379 -4.65 -8.96 -2.81
C SER A 379 -5.05 -8.03 -1.68
N ASN A 380 -5.19 -8.52 -0.45
CA ASN A 380 -5.54 -7.68 0.70
C ASN A 380 -4.38 -7.55 1.69
N VAL A 381 -4.37 -6.43 2.43
CA VAL A 381 -3.47 -6.21 3.57
C VAL A 381 -4.24 -5.70 4.78
N ASP A 382 -4.17 -6.38 5.92
CA ASP A 382 -4.95 -5.96 7.09
C ASP A 382 -4.30 -4.74 7.76
N LEU A 383 -2.96 -4.71 7.86
CA LEU A 383 -2.25 -3.64 8.54
C LEU A 383 -0.96 -3.26 7.83
N ILE A 384 -0.83 -1.97 7.50
CA ILE A 384 0.44 -1.31 7.20
C ILE A 384 0.78 -0.40 8.38
N GLU A 385 1.91 -0.66 9.03
CA GLU A 385 2.37 0.09 10.19
C GLU A 385 3.80 0.58 9.99
N ILE A 386 3.97 1.90 9.93
CA ILE A 386 5.27 2.54 9.75
C ILE A 386 5.59 3.29 11.04
N LEU A 387 6.63 2.85 11.75
CA LEU A 387 7.10 3.54 12.94
C LEU A 387 8.11 4.64 12.63
N ASN A 388 9.03 4.39 11.71
CA ASN A 388 10.10 5.31 11.31
C ASN A 388 10.74 4.83 9.98
N GLY A 389 11.71 5.58 9.48
CA GLY A 389 12.52 5.24 8.30
C GLY A 389 12.63 6.40 7.31
N ASN A 390 13.48 6.23 6.31
CA ASN A 390 13.51 7.06 5.10
C ASN A 390 12.92 6.23 3.96
N ILE A 391 11.67 6.49 3.61
CA ILE A 391 10.87 5.64 2.74
C ILE A 391 10.49 6.42 1.50
N PHE A 392 10.93 5.96 0.35
CA PHE A 392 10.39 6.33 -0.94
C PHE A 392 9.53 5.18 -1.45
N SER A 393 8.26 5.47 -1.73
CA SER A 393 7.30 4.49 -2.22
C SER A 393 6.60 4.99 -3.46
N TYR A 394 6.69 4.25 -4.55
CA TYR A 394 6.11 4.62 -5.84
C TYR A 394 5.25 3.50 -6.40
N ALA A 395 4.12 3.85 -7.00
CA ALA A 395 3.38 2.94 -7.86
C ALA A 395 2.67 3.66 -9.01
N PHE A 396 2.42 2.93 -10.10
CA PHE A 396 1.79 3.47 -11.29
C PHE A 396 0.26 3.53 -11.14
N GLN A 397 -0.39 2.37 -10.92
CA GLN A 397 -1.84 2.26 -10.71
C GLN A 397 -2.22 1.74 -9.33
N GLY A 398 -1.29 1.13 -8.58
CA GLY A 398 -1.41 0.98 -7.13
C GLY A 398 -1.09 2.30 -6.42
N ALA A 399 -1.53 2.47 -5.17
CA ALA A 399 -1.12 3.61 -4.36
C ALA A 399 0.39 3.56 -4.05
N GLY A 400 1.02 4.70 -3.75
CA GLY A 400 2.38 4.68 -3.19
C GLY A 400 2.41 3.81 -1.95
N ILE A 401 1.63 4.19 -0.93
CA ILE A 401 1.36 3.36 0.25
C ILE A 401 -0.14 3.08 0.32
N GLY A 402 -0.53 1.81 0.28
CA GLY A 402 -1.93 1.40 0.45
C GLY A 402 -2.38 0.33 -0.55
N ALA A 403 -3.50 0.59 -1.21
CA ALA A 403 -4.18 -0.40 -2.02
C ALA A 403 -3.56 -0.57 -3.42
N GLY A 404 -3.59 -1.81 -3.93
CA GLY A 404 -3.28 -2.12 -5.33
C GLY A 404 -4.46 -1.80 -6.27
N GLN A 405 -4.28 -2.08 -7.55
CA GLN A 405 -5.31 -1.91 -8.58
C GLN A 405 -6.43 -2.93 -8.41
N GLY A 406 -7.66 -2.43 -8.45
CA GLY A 406 -8.87 -3.20 -8.30
C GLY A 406 -9.45 -3.82 -9.54
N PHE A 407 -9.03 -5.04 -9.86
CA PHE A 407 -9.51 -5.81 -11.02
C PHE A 407 -10.62 -6.81 -10.68
N LEU A 408 -10.96 -7.01 -9.40
CA LEU A 408 -12.03 -7.87 -8.93
C LEU A 408 -12.88 -7.13 -7.89
N LYS A 409 -14.10 -7.59 -7.64
CA LYS A 409 -14.99 -7.02 -6.60
C LYS A 409 -14.48 -7.41 -5.21
N ASN A 410 -14.35 -6.45 -4.28
CA ASN A 410 -13.91 -6.68 -2.88
C ASN A 410 -12.50 -7.30 -2.76
N HIS A 411 -11.54 -6.85 -3.57
CA HIS A 411 -10.13 -7.22 -3.41
C HIS A 411 -9.26 -5.96 -3.43
N SER A 412 -7.93 -6.08 -3.35
CA SER A 412 -7.00 -4.94 -3.40
C SER A 412 -7.24 -3.95 -2.25
N TRP A 413 -7.63 -4.47 -1.09
CA TRP A 413 -8.04 -3.67 0.06
C TRP A 413 -6.94 -3.57 1.12
N VAL A 414 -6.87 -2.43 1.80
CA VAL A 414 -6.05 -2.28 3.01
C VAL A 414 -6.95 -1.90 4.18
N ASP A 415 -7.01 -2.70 5.24
CA ASP A 415 -7.89 -2.36 6.38
C ASP A 415 -7.35 -1.14 7.14
N LYS A 416 -6.06 -1.13 7.45
CA LYS A 416 -5.49 -0.04 8.26
C LYS A 416 -4.10 0.36 7.81
N ILE A 417 -3.90 1.66 7.66
CA ILE A 417 -2.58 2.29 7.51
C ILE A 417 -2.34 3.15 8.76
N VAL A 418 -1.21 2.95 9.43
CA VAL A 418 -0.79 3.77 10.58
C VAL A 418 0.65 4.21 10.38
N ILE A 419 0.86 5.53 10.38
CA ILE A 419 2.18 6.15 10.28
C ILE A 419 2.45 6.92 11.57
N TYR A 420 3.49 6.53 12.30
CA TYR A 420 3.90 7.17 13.55
C TYR A 420 4.98 8.21 13.35
N ASP A 421 6.01 7.92 12.54
CA ASP A 421 7.13 8.83 12.27
C ASP A 421 7.85 8.43 10.97
N GLY A 422 8.92 9.15 10.63
CA GLY A 422 9.80 8.90 9.48
C GLY A 422 9.79 10.02 8.45
N VAL A 423 10.66 9.91 7.45
CA VAL A 423 10.65 10.74 6.25
C VAL A 423 10.09 9.89 5.12
N ILE A 424 8.87 10.21 4.68
CA ILE A 424 8.12 9.37 3.76
C ILE A 424 7.73 10.18 2.53
N GLU A 425 8.14 9.72 1.35
CA GLU A 425 7.60 10.18 0.09
C GLU A 425 6.80 9.03 -0.55
N ALA A 426 5.49 9.21 -0.66
CA ALA A 426 4.58 8.22 -1.22
C ALA A 426 3.93 8.79 -2.49
N VAL A 427 4.18 8.15 -3.62
CA VAL A 427 3.81 8.64 -4.95
C VAL A 427 2.93 7.63 -5.66
N GLY A 428 1.70 8.03 -5.96
CA GLY A 428 0.82 7.34 -6.91
C GLY A 428 0.83 8.08 -8.25
N ASN A 429 0.91 7.39 -9.37
CA ASN A 429 0.85 8.05 -10.68
C ASN A 429 -0.62 8.32 -11.08
N MET A 430 -1.37 7.24 -11.30
CA MET A 430 -2.81 7.22 -11.61
C MET A 430 -3.63 6.78 -10.38
N SER A 431 -3.11 7.08 -9.19
CA SER A 431 -3.54 6.55 -7.91
C SER A 431 -3.20 7.53 -6.79
N SER A 432 -3.65 7.22 -5.56
CA SER A 432 -3.33 8.08 -4.42
C SER A 432 -1.86 7.92 -3.99
N GLY A 433 -1.26 8.98 -3.43
CA GLY A 433 0.04 8.87 -2.77
C GLY A 433 -0.05 7.91 -1.57
N ILE A 434 -0.95 8.21 -0.64
CA ILE A 434 -1.34 7.31 0.47
C ILE A 434 -2.84 7.07 0.38
N GLY A 435 -3.26 5.82 0.21
CA GLY A 435 -4.69 5.46 0.20
C GLY A 435 -5.06 4.48 -0.90
N ALA A 436 -6.12 4.78 -1.63
CA ALA A 436 -6.69 3.87 -2.61
C ALA A 436 -5.90 3.86 -3.93
N GLY A 437 -5.83 2.69 -4.56
CA GLY A 437 -5.34 2.50 -5.92
C GLY A 437 -6.44 2.70 -6.97
N TYR A 438 -6.09 2.40 -8.22
CA TYR A 438 -6.99 2.51 -9.37
C TYR A 438 -8.07 1.42 -9.37
N GLY A 439 -9.35 1.79 -9.39
CA GLY A 439 -10.46 0.85 -9.22
C GLY A 439 -11.23 0.59 -10.52
N GLN A 440 -11.16 -0.62 -11.06
CA GLN A 440 -11.95 -1.01 -12.25
C GLN A 440 -13.31 -1.61 -11.90
N TYR A 441 -13.44 -2.17 -10.70
CA TYR A 441 -14.65 -2.83 -10.21
C TYR A 441 -15.13 -2.24 -8.88
N VAL A 442 -16.40 -2.49 -8.53
CA VAL A 442 -17.02 -2.01 -7.27
C VAL A 442 -16.23 -2.54 -6.08
N ASN A 443 -15.83 -1.66 -5.15
CA ASN A 443 -14.94 -1.97 -4.03
C ASN A 443 -13.67 -2.73 -4.48
N GLY A 444 -13.14 -2.40 -5.65
CA GLY A 444 -11.99 -3.10 -6.20
C GLY A 444 -10.67 -2.64 -5.60
N SER A 445 -10.61 -1.44 -5.05
CA SER A 445 -9.43 -0.87 -4.42
C SER A 445 -9.89 0.05 -3.30
N GLY A 446 -9.27 -0.02 -2.13
CA GLY A 446 -9.69 0.88 -1.06
C GLY A 446 -8.92 0.69 0.23
N VAL A 447 -9.08 1.67 1.10
CA VAL A 447 -8.48 1.65 2.43
C VAL A 447 -9.56 1.91 3.46
N ASP A 448 -9.71 1.05 4.45
CA ASP A 448 -10.70 1.32 5.49
C ASP A 448 -10.26 2.51 6.35
N SER A 449 -9.05 2.51 6.91
CA SER A 449 -8.60 3.64 7.74
C SER A 449 -7.14 4.04 7.51
N ILE A 450 -6.90 5.34 7.42
CA ILE A 450 -5.57 5.96 7.35
C ILE A 450 -5.37 6.82 8.60
N PHE A 451 -4.36 6.49 9.40
CA PHE A 451 -3.97 7.24 10.59
C PHE A 451 -2.55 7.79 10.44
N ILE A 452 -2.42 9.10 10.46
CA ILE A 452 -1.12 9.79 10.47
C ILE A 452 -0.95 10.45 11.83
N LYS A 453 0.08 10.02 12.57
CA LYS A 453 0.36 10.47 13.93
C LYS A 453 1.62 11.34 14.02
N GLY A 454 2.52 11.25 13.05
CA GLY A 454 3.79 11.98 13.03
C GLY A 454 4.56 11.75 11.73
N GLY A 455 5.83 12.19 11.72
CA GLY A 455 6.72 12.11 10.55
C GLY A 455 6.66 13.32 9.62
N LYS A 456 7.60 13.36 8.68
CA LYS A 456 7.61 14.26 7.53
C LYS A 456 7.13 13.49 6.31
N ILE A 457 5.92 13.79 5.85
CA ILE A 457 5.22 13.00 4.85
C ILE A 457 4.96 13.88 3.63
N LEU A 458 5.39 13.42 2.47
CA LEU A 458 5.00 13.94 1.16
C LEU A 458 4.18 12.87 0.45
N ALA A 459 2.87 13.06 0.36
CA ALA A 459 1.95 12.15 -0.33
C ALA A 459 1.49 12.81 -1.63
N ARG A 460 1.85 12.25 -2.78
CA ARG A 460 1.62 12.87 -4.09
C ARG A 460 0.92 11.93 -5.06
N SER A 461 -0.14 12.41 -5.69
CA SER A 461 -0.65 11.88 -6.95
C SER A 461 -0.11 12.71 -8.11
N ILE A 462 0.34 12.06 -9.19
CA ILE A 462 0.85 12.74 -10.39
C ILE A 462 -0.31 13.18 -11.31
N ASP A 463 -1.30 12.32 -11.52
CA ASP A 463 -2.33 12.53 -12.54
C ASP A 463 -3.76 12.60 -11.96
N SER A 464 -4.28 11.49 -11.42
CA SER A 464 -5.73 11.32 -11.24
C SER A 464 -6.20 10.98 -9.82
N GLY A 465 -5.30 10.68 -8.89
CA GLY A 465 -5.62 10.37 -7.49
C GLY A 465 -5.58 11.57 -6.55
N SER A 466 -5.89 11.32 -5.28
CA SER A 466 -5.63 12.28 -4.19
C SER A 466 -4.19 12.19 -3.68
N GLY A 467 -3.69 13.20 -3.00
CA GLY A 467 -2.45 13.06 -2.24
C GLY A 467 -2.64 11.99 -1.15
N ILE A 468 -3.64 12.20 -0.30
CA ILE A 468 -4.10 11.26 0.72
C ILE A 468 -5.60 11.02 0.56
N GLY A 469 -6.00 9.76 0.35
CA GLY A 469 -7.40 9.36 0.33
C GLY A 469 -7.81 8.50 -0.86
N GLY A 470 -8.95 8.85 -1.47
CA GLY A 470 -9.56 8.09 -2.55
C GLY A 470 -8.92 8.37 -3.92
N SER A 471 -9.12 7.46 -4.87
CA SER A 471 -8.61 7.62 -6.24
C SER A 471 -9.68 7.45 -7.31
N TYR A 472 -9.31 7.75 -8.55
CA TYR A 472 -10.09 7.50 -9.76
C TYR A 472 -10.40 6.01 -9.95
N GLY A 473 -11.60 5.73 -10.47
CA GLY A 473 -11.95 4.42 -11.00
C GLY A 473 -13.09 4.46 -12.02
N TYR A 474 -13.56 3.30 -12.48
CA TYR A 474 -14.60 3.19 -13.53
C TYR A 474 -16.00 2.86 -13.01
N ARG A 475 -16.13 2.26 -11.83
CA ARG A 475 -17.43 1.83 -11.27
C ARG A 475 -17.68 2.47 -9.93
N ASN A 476 -18.95 2.70 -9.59
CA ASN A 476 -19.33 3.26 -8.29
C ASN A 476 -18.58 2.57 -7.14
N ARG A 477 -17.99 3.39 -6.26
CA ARG A 477 -17.28 2.98 -5.05
C ARG A 477 -16.07 2.07 -5.29
N SER A 478 -15.37 2.21 -6.41
CA SER A 478 -14.26 1.32 -6.77
C SER A 478 -12.92 1.59 -6.08
N SER A 479 -12.73 2.78 -5.48
CA SER A 479 -11.41 3.31 -5.05
C SER A 479 -11.49 4.12 -3.74
N ASN A 480 -12.28 3.67 -2.77
CA ASN A 480 -12.69 4.51 -1.64
C ASN A 480 -11.76 4.45 -0.44
N VAL A 481 -11.82 5.48 0.40
CA VAL A 481 -11.28 5.44 1.76
C VAL A 481 -12.40 5.66 2.77
N ARG A 482 -12.52 4.88 3.84
CA ARG A 482 -13.56 5.17 4.84
C ARG A 482 -13.10 6.31 5.75
N LEU A 483 -11.93 6.22 6.36
CA LEU A 483 -11.49 7.18 7.37
C LEU A 483 -10.08 7.71 7.07
N ILE A 484 -9.91 9.01 7.12
CA ILE A 484 -8.61 9.68 7.20
C ILE A 484 -8.56 10.43 8.53
N GLU A 485 -7.57 10.13 9.36
CA GLU A 485 -7.33 10.85 10.61
C GLU A 485 -5.86 11.28 10.71
N ILE A 486 -5.64 12.59 10.83
CA ILE A 486 -4.33 13.20 11.02
C ILE A 486 -4.28 13.83 12.42
N THR A 487 -3.34 13.39 13.24
CA THR A 487 -3.17 13.86 14.63
C THR A 487 -1.83 14.57 14.86
N GLY A 488 -0.85 14.40 13.97
CA GLY A 488 0.47 15.01 14.07
C GLY A 488 1.30 14.85 12.79
N GLY A 489 2.53 15.38 12.81
CA GLY A 489 3.48 15.34 11.68
C GLY A 489 3.54 16.63 10.86
N ASP A 490 4.48 16.68 9.90
CA ASP A 490 4.55 17.65 8.80
C ASP A 490 4.07 16.93 7.53
N VAL A 491 2.80 17.10 7.20
CA VAL A 491 2.11 16.38 6.14
C VAL A 491 1.87 17.29 4.96
N GLU A 492 2.48 16.98 3.84
CA GLU A 492 2.22 17.63 2.56
C GLU A 492 1.52 16.65 1.62
N ALA A 493 0.30 16.97 1.22
CA ALA A 493 -0.51 16.14 0.35
C ALA A 493 -0.83 16.88 -0.96
N ARG A 494 -0.52 16.27 -2.10
CA ARG A 494 -0.69 16.88 -3.43
C ARG A 494 -1.45 15.94 -4.35
N GLY A 495 -2.52 16.40 -5.00
CA GLY A 495 -3.26 15.58 -5.96
C GLY A 495 -4.47 16.31 -6.53
N VAL A 496 -5.40 15.56 -7.11
CA VAL A 496 -6.67 16.14 -7.58
C VAL A 496 -7.45 16.71 -6.39
N ALA A 497 -7.56 15.91 -5.33
CA ALA A 497 -7.69 16.41 -3.97
C ALA A 497 -6.31 16.35 -3.29
N GLY A 498 -5.94 17.35 -2.51
CA GLY A 498 -4.77 17.22 -1.62
C GLY A 498 -5.04 16.11 -0.61
N ILE A 499 -6.06 16.30 0.22
CA ILE A 499 -6.61 15.31 1.15
C ILE A 499 -8.09 15.13 0.89
N GLY A 500 -8.54 13.91 0.66
CA GLY A 500 -9.95 13.62 0.44
C GLY A 500 -10.16 12.70 -0.76
N GLY A 501 -11.21 12.96 -1.53
CA GLY A 501 -11.68 12.04 -2.56
C GLY A 501 -11.75 12.67 -3.94
N THR A 502 -11.65 11.84 -4.98
CA THR A 502 -11.74 12.24 -6.39
C THR A 502 -12.37 11.11 -7.21
N SER A 503 -13.10 11.45 -8.26
CA SER A 503 -13.82 10.50 -9.10
C SER A 503 -13.67 10.79 -10.59
N ASN A 504 -14.05 9.80 -11.40
CA ASN A 504 -14.45 10.05 -12.77
C ASN A 504 -15.76 10.85 -12.84
N ASN A 505 -15.94 11.64 -13.89
CA ASN A 505 -17.08 12.55 -14.07
C ASN A 505 -18.46 11.86 -14.16
N GLU A 506 -18.52 10.52 -14.17
CA GLU A 506 -19.73 9.76 -14.47
C GLU A 506 -20.23 8.90 -13.31
N SER A 507 -19.38 8.57 -12.34
CA SER A 507 -19.68 7.67 -11.22
C SER A 507 -19.13 8.20 -9.90
N THR A 508 -19.48 7.58 -8.77
CA THR A 508 -18.97 7.94 -7.41
C THR A 508 -17.80 7.04 -7.05
N THR A 509 -16.70 7.15 -7.80
CA THR A 509 -15.42 6.46 -7.53
C THR A 509 -14.58 7.33 -6.58
N GLY A 510 -13.77 6.74 -5.69
CA GLY A 510 -12.89 7.53 -4.82
C GLY A 510 -13.58 8.42 -3.78
N CYS A 511 -14.66 7.95 -3.17
CA CYS A 511 -15.30 8.63 -2.04
C CYS A 511 -14.46 8.47 -0.77
N VAL A 512 -14.49 9.49 0.09
CA VAL A 512 -13.92 9.42 1.44
C VAL A 512 -15.04 9.60 2.45
N LYS A 513 -15.30 8.64 3.35
CA LYS A 513 -16.44 8.82 4.27
C LYS A 513 -16.19 9.96 5.26
N SER A 514 -15.05 9.96 5.95
CA SER A 514 -14.74 10.99 6.94
C SER A 514 -13.28 11.41 6.91
N VAL A 515 -13.04 12.71 7.08
CA VAL A 515 -11.71 13.32 7.22
C VAL A 515 -11.65 14.06 8.56
N PHE A 516 -10.77 13.62 9.46
CA PHE A 516 -10.50 14.27 10.74
C PHE A 516 -9.07 14.80 10.78
N ILE A 517 -8.92 16.09 11.06
CA ILE A 517 -7.62 16.70 11.31
C ILE A 517 -7.63 17.29 12.71
N LYS A 518 -6.86 16.68 13.60
CA LYS A 518 -6.81 16.98 15.04
C LYS A 518 -5.51 17.67 15.44
N GLY A 519 -4.48 17.63 14.59
CA GLY A 519 -3.16 18.20 14.88
C GLY A 519 -2.18 18.08 13.71
N GLY A 520 -0.92 18.50 13.94
CA GLY A 520 0.15 18.52 12.93
C GLY A 520 0.22 19.81 12.12
N THR A 521 1.25 19.92 11.28
CA THR A 521 1.32 20.89 10.19
C THR A 521 0.87 20.19 8.92
N VAL A 522 -0.24 20.64 8.32
CA VAL A 522 -0.85 19.96 7.16
C VAL A 522 -0.92 20.95 6.01
N LYS A 523 -0.27 20.64 4.90
CA LYS A 523 -0.33 21.39 3.65
C LYS A 523 -0.99 20.52 2.59
N ALA A 524 -2.18 20.91 2.15
CA ALA A 524 -2.96 20.15 1.20
C ALA A 524 -3.17 20.98 -0.08
N PHE A 525 -2.60 20.51 -1.18
CA PHE A 525 -2.66 21.16 -2.48
C PHE A 525 -3.48 20.30 -3.43
N GLY A 526 -4.66 20.78 -3.78
CA GLY A 526 -5.57 20.12 -4.71
C GLY A 526 -5.60 20.79 -6.06
N THR A 527 -5.79 20.03 -7.13
CA THR A 527 -6.25 20.61 -8.40
C THR A 527 -7.64 21.22 -8.22
N PHE A 528 -8.55 20.53 -7.54
CA PHE A 528 -9.92 21.01 -7.28
C PHE A 528 -10.25 21.18 -5.80
N ALA A 529 -9.74 20.35 -4.89
CA ALA A 529 -9.98 20.55 -3.46
C ALA A 529 -8.67 20.40 -2.69
N GLY A 530 -8.24 21.42 -1.95
CA GLY A 530 -7.10 21.27 -1.04
C GLY A 530 -7.42 20.17 -0.02
N ILE A 531 -8.46 20.39 0.78
CA ILE A 531 -9.05 19.38 1.65
C ILE A 531 -10.53 19.22 1.30
N GLY A 532 -10.94 18.05 0.84
CA GLY A 532 -12.36 17.73 0.67
C GLY A 532 -12.69 16.92 -0.58
N ALA A 533 -13.92 17.11 -1.06
CA ALA A 533 -14.47 16.35 -2.17
C ALA A 533 -14.09 17.05 -3.48
N ALA A 534 -13.10 16.51 -4.20
CA ALA A 534 -12.87 16.88 -5.59
C ALA A 534 -13.91 16.18 -6.50
N THR A 535 -13.79 16.41 -7.81
CA THR A 535 -14.75 16.02 -8.86
C THR A 535 -15.47 14.68 -8.62
N GLY A 536 -16.80 14.73 -8.50
CA GLY A 536 -17.68 13.56 -8.40
C GLY A 536 -17.57 12.74 -7.12
N SER A 537 -16.79 13.20 -6.13
CA SER A 537 -16.60 12.51 -4.86
C SER A 537 -17.64 12.93 -3.81
N VAL A 538 -17.88 12.06 -2.85
CA VAL A 538 -18.78 12.30 -1.72
C VAL A 538 -18.01 12.12 -0.42
N ILE A 539 -18.16 13.08 0.49
CA ILE A 539 -17.66 13.02 1.85
C ILE A 539 -18.80 13.26 2.84
N ASP A 540 -18.94 12.41 3.85
CA ASP A 540 -19.96 12.62 4.86
C ASP A 540 -19.52 13.72 5.84
N GLU A 541 -18.26 13.69 6.28
CA GLU A 541 -17.78 14.62 7.30
C GLU A 541 -16.34 15.06 7.07
N ILE A 542 -16.11 16.37 7.17
CA ILE A 542 -14.79 16.97 7.35
C ILE A 542 -14.79 17.69 8.69
N ASN A 543 -13.89 17.31 9.59
CA ASN A 543 -13.77 17.92 10.91
C ASN A 543 -12.32 18.32 11.19
N ILE A 544 -12.11 19.62 11.39
CA ILE A 544 -10.83 20.21 11.75
C ILE A 544 -10.95 20.73 13.18
N SER A 545 -10.20 20.13 14.10
CA SER A 545 -10.22 20.45 15.53
C SER A 545 -8.88 20.96 16.06
N GLY A 546 -7.81 20.85 15.27
CA GLY A 546 -6.48 21.33 15.65
C GLY A 546 -5.48 21.28 14.50
N GLY A 547 -4.26 21.73 14.78
CA GLY A 547 -3.14 21.77 13.82
C GLY A 547 -2.94 23.14 13.15
N ASN A 548 -1.90 23.22 12.32
CA ASN A 548 -1.60 24.34 11.44
C ASN A 548 -1.84 23.90 10.00
N ILE A 549 -2.97 24.33 9.44
CA ILE A 549 -3.54 23.82 8.21
C ILE A 549 -3.41 24.86 7.11
N TYR A 550 -2.81 24.49 5.99
CA TYR A 550 -2.79 25.24 4.76
C TYR A 550 -3.46 24.40 3.68
N ALA A 551 -4.59 24.85 3.15
CA ALA A 551 -5.30 24.17 2.10
C ALA A 551 -5.46 25.09 0.89
N GLU A 552 -5.09 24.60 -0.29
CA GLU A 552 -5.11 25.38 -1.52
C GLU A 552 -5.67 24.57 -2.68
N SER A 553 -6.54 25.18 -3.48
CA SER A 553 -6.95 24.66 -4.78
C SER A 553 -6.28 25.43 -5.93
N ASN A 554 -5.79 24.72 -6.93
CA ASN A 554 -5.11 25.32 -8.08
C ASN A 554 -6.06 25.80 -9.20
N LEU A 555 -7.24 25.17 -9.31
CA LEU A 555 -8.26 25.56 -10.27
C LEU A 555 -9.51 26.05 -9.54
N THR A 556 -10.68 25.76 -10.08
CA THR A 556 -11.94 26.41 -9.76
C THR A 556 -12.59 25.92 -8.49
N GLY A 557 -11.99 24.96 -7.78
CA GLY A 557 -12.61 24.34 -6.61
C GLY A 557 -12.22 24.99 -5.29
N ALA A 558 -12.72 24.49 -4.16
CA ALA A 558 -12.52 25.12 -2.86
C ALA A 558 -11.16 24.77 -2.22
N GLY A 559 -10.59 25.69 -1.44
CA GLY A 559 -9.43 25.40 -0.60
C GLY A 559 -9.78 24.27 0.39
N ILE A 560 -10.87 24.45 1.13
CA ILE A 560 -11.51 23.40 1.95
C ILE A 560 -12.97 23.26 1.53
N GLY A 561 -13.35 22.09 1.03
CA GLY A 561 -14.73 21.77 0.69
C GLY A 561 -14.87 21.09 -0.68
N CYS A 562 -15.82 21.56 -1.49
CA CYS A 562 -16.20 20.92 -2.75
C CYS A 562 -15.49 21.54 -3.97
N GLY A 563 -14.89 20.68 -4.80
CA GLY A 563 -14.06 21.06 -5.94
C GLY A 563 -14.77 21.27 -7.28
N GLY A 564 -16.05 20.89 -7.41
CA GLY A 564 -16.83 20.95 -8.67
C GLY A 564 -17.38 19.59 -9.12
N GLY A 565 -18.16 19.55 -10.20
CA GLY A 565 -18.53 18.31 -10.90
C GLY A 565 -19.24 17.26 -10.04
N ASN A 566 -20.37 17.62 -9.40
CA ASN A 566 -21.19 16.71 -8.58
C ASN A 566 -20.58 16.29 -7.22
N SER A 567 -19.64 17.08 -6.70
CA SER A 567 -19.03 16.84 -5.39
C SER A 567 -20.01 17.15 -4.24
N GLN A 568 -20.02 16.31 -3.21
CA GLN A 568 -20.93 16.48 -2.07
C GLN A 568 -20.19 16.37 -0.74
N ILE A 569 -20.49 17.27 0.19
CA ILE A 569 -20.09 17.18 1.59
C ILE A 569 -21.32 17.33 2.47
N LYS A 570 -21.58 16.43 3.42
CA LYS A 570 -22.70 16.64 4.37
C LYS A 570 -22.30 17.64 5.46
N GLY A 571 -21.30 17.30 6.26
CA GLY A 571 -20.81 18.18 7.33
C GLY A 571 -19.40 18.69 7.06
N LEU A 572 -19.20 20.00 7.17
CA LEU A 572 -17.88 20.60 7.32
C LEU A 572 -17.86 21.38 8.64
N SER A 573 -17.07 20.93 9.61
CA SER A 573 -16.94 21.57 10.91
C SER A 573 -15.50 21.98 11.21
N ILE A 574 -15.31 23.22 11.65
CA ILE A 574 -14.03 23.71 12.21
C ILE A 574 -14.27 24.13 13.65
N THR A 575 -13.55 23.47 14.57
CA THR A 575 -13.68 23.66 16.03
C THR A 575 -12.38 24.18 16.66
N GLY A 576 -11.26 24.13 15.93
CA GLY A 576 -9.95 24.58 16.39
C GLY A 576 -8.88 24.53 15.31
N GLY A 577 -7.65 24.87 15.71
CA GLY A 577 -6.49 24.96 14.82
C GLY A 577 -6.29 26.34 14.17
N LYS A 578 -5.15 26.52 13.52
CA LYS A 578 -4.88 27.66 12.61
C LYS A 578 -5.11 27.16 11.19
N VAL A 579 -6.07 27.75 10.47
CA VAL A 579 -6.54 27.26 9.18
C VAL A 579 -6.45 28.36 8.16
N THR A 580 -5.61 28.19 7.15
CA THR A 580 -5.55 29.04 5.96
C THR A 580 -6.11 28.26 4.77
N ALA A 581 -7.16 28.77 4.16
CA ALA A 581 -7.84 28.16 3.03
C ALA A 581 -7.86 29.15 1.84
N ASN A 582 -7.10 28.81 0.80
CA ASN A 582 -6.87 29.64 -0.36
C ASN A 582 -7.34 28.94 -1.64
N VAL A 583 -7.51 29.74 -2.68
CA VAL A 583 -7.77 29.26 -4.05
C VAL A 583 -6.90 30.05 -5.02
N LEU A 584 -6.58 29.47 -6.16
CA LEU A 584 -5.89 30.17 -7.26
C LEU A 584 -6.84 30.62 -8.38
N LYS A 585 -8.08 30.14 -8.43
CA LYS A 585 -9.09 30.58 -9.41
C LYS A 585 -10.53 30.33 -8.93
N ASN A 586 -11.44 31.31 -9.06
CA ASN A 586 -12.92 31.25 -9.02
C ASN A 586 -13.65 30.46 -7.89
N GLY A 587 -12.93 29.76 -7.01
CA GLY A 587 -13.47 28.94 -5.94
C GLY A 587 -13.62 29.69 -4.62
N ALA A 588 -14.33 29.08 -3.68
CA ALA A 588 -14.42 29.58 -2.31
C ALA A 588 -13.19 29.17 -1.50
N GLY A 589 -12.73 30.02 -0.58
CA GLY A 589 -11.69 29.61 0.38
C GLY A 589 -12.14 28.38 1.17
N ILE A 590 -13.27 28.52 1.87
CA ILE A 590 -13.99 27.40 2.51
C ILE A 590 -15.40 27.33 1.92
N GLY A 591 -15.77 26.20 1.34
CA GLY A 591 -17.13 25.97 0.87
C GLY A 591 -17.17 25.20 -0.44
N ALA A 592 -18.05 25.59 -1.35
CA ALA A 592 -18.30 24.82 -2.57
C ALA A 592 -18.03 25.65 -3.81
N SER A 593 -17.63 25.02 -4.90
CA SER A 593 -17.54 25.70 -6.20
C SER A 593 -18.24 24.92 -7.32
N ALA A 594 -18.69 25.61 -8.37
CA ALA A 594 -19.20 24.98 -9.58
C ALA A 594 -18.07 24.77 -10.61
N SER A 595 -18.20 23.74 -11.43
CA SER A 595 -17.22 23.43 -12.49
C SER A 595 -17.44 24.30 -13.73
N ASN A 596 -16.35 24.87 -14.27
CA ASN A 596 -16.35 25.70 -15.48
C ASN A 596 -16.58 24.93 -16.79
N ASN A 597 -16.81 23.62 -16.73
CA ASN A 597 -16.94 22.79 -17.92
C ASN A 597 -18.41 22.70 -18.36
N SER A 598 -18.73 23.37 -19.48
CA SER A 598 -20.07 23.54 -20.06
C SER A 598 -20.78 22.24 -20.45
N ILE A 599 -20.11 21.09 -20.33
CA ILE A 599 -20.62 19.79 -20.75
C ILE A 599 -21.31 19.03 -19.59
N ILE A 600 -21.06 19.39 -18.32
CA ILE A 600 -21.53 18.60 -17.17
C ILE A 600 -22.48 19.42 -16.29
N ARG A 601 -23.80 19.25 -16.50
CA ARG A 601 -24.88 19.85 -15.69
C ARG A 601 -25.02 19.15 -14.33
N ARG A 602 -24.07 19.34 -13.42
CA ARG A 602 -23.97 18.59 -12.16
C ARG A 602 -23.68 19.50 -10.96
N ASN A 603 -24.48 19.39 -9.90
CA ASN A 603 -24.54 20.34 -8.78
C ASN A 603 -23.54 19.96 -7.67
N SER A 604 -22.66 20.88 -7.27
CA SER A 604 -21.85 20.74 -6.05
C SER A 604 -22.67 21.15 -4.83
N PHE A 605 -22.54 20.39 -3.74
CA PHE A 605 -23.43 20.53 -2.58
C PHE A 605 -22.67 20.43 -1.25
N ILE A 606 -23.00 21.33 -0.32
CA ILE A 606 -22.62 21.20 1.10
C ILE A 606 -23.86 21.36 1.98
N ASP A 607 -24.24 20.39 2.83
CA ASP A 607 -25.41 20.56 3.72
C ASP A 607 -25.13 21.67 4.75
N SER A 608 -23.97 21.61 5.40
CA SER A 608 -23.63 22.54 6.48
C SER A 608 -22.15 22.84 6.60
N ILE A 609 -21.85 24.12 6.84
CA ILE A 609 -20.55 24.63 7.26
C ILE A 609 -20.73 25.20 8.67
N SER A 610 -20.01 24.66 9.64
CA SER A 610 -20.07 25.09 11.05
C SER A 610 -18.68 25.47 11.57
N ILE A 611 -18.53 26.70 12.06
CA ILE A 611 -17.29 27.19 12.66
C ILE A 611 -17.59 27.60 14.09
N THR A 612 -16.93 26.94 15.04
CA THR A 612 -17.15 27.15 16.48
C THR A 612 -15.87 27.53 17.23
N GLY A 613 -14.72 27.49 16.56
CA GLY A 613 -13.42 27.82 17.13
C GLY A 613 -12.30 27.80 16.09
N GLY A 614 -11.08 28.15 16.51
CA GLY A 614 -9.89 28.23 15.66
C GLY A 614 -9.53 29.65 15.20
N GLU A 615 -8.40 29.77 14.51
CA GLU A 615 -7.94 30.98 13.81
C GLU A 615 -8.00 30.68 12.31
N ILE A 616 -8.96 31.28 11.61
CA ILE A 616 -9.31 30.91 10.24
C ILE A 616 -9.10 32.10 9.31
N GLU A 617 -8.37 31.87 8.23
CA GLU A 617 -8.20 32.78 7.11
C GLU A 617 -8.70 32.08 5.85
N ALA A 618 -9.83 32.54 5.31
CA ALA A 618 -10.44 31.97 4.12
C ALA A 618 -10.53 33.01 3.02
N THR A 619 -9.86 32.77 1.90
CA THR A 619 -9.76 33.72 0.78
C THR A 619 -10.30 33.09 -0.49
N GLY A 620 -11.37 33.67 -1.02
CA GLY A 620 -11.84 33.41 -2.38
C GLY A 620 -11.14 34.31 -3.41
N LEU A 621 -11.15 33.90 -4.67
CA LEU A 621 -10.66 34.71 -5.80
C LEU A 621 -11.73 34.91 -6.86
N GLU A 622 -11.55 35.93 -7.71
CA GLU A 622 -12.43 36.41 -8.80
C GLU A 622 -13.93 36.32 -8.51
N SER A 623 -14.53 35.14 -8.51
CA SER A 623 -15.96 34.90 -8.33
C SER A 623 -16.37 34.17 -7.04
N GLY A 624 -15.43 33.71 -6.20
CA GLY A 624 -15.73 32.92 -5.02
C GLY A 624 -15.74 33.70 -3.70
N ALA A 625 -16.56 33.25 -2.76
CA ALA A 625 -16.60 33.78 -1.40
C ALA A 625 -15.37 33.39 -0.58
N GLY A 626 -15.07 34.15 0.49
CA GLY A 626 -14.12 33.68 1.50
C GLY A 626 -14.63 32.39 2.14
N ILE A 627 -15.84 32.45 2.71
CA ILE A 627 -16.58 31.30 3.23
C ILE A 627 -17.96 31.24 2.58
N GLY A 628 -18.23 30.16 1.84
CA GLY A 628 -19.52 29.90 1.23
C GLY A 628 -19.41 29.51 -0.24
N GLY A 629 -20.22 30.15 -1.09
CA GLY A 629 -20.36 29.75 -2.50
C GLY A 629 -19.22 30.25 -3.40
N GLY A 630 -18.78 29.40 -4.32
CA GLY A 630 -17.90 29.72 -5.43
C GLY A 630 -18.66 30.24 -6.65
N GLU A 631 -17.97 30.39 -7.78
CA GLU A 631 -18.62 30.78 -9.04
C GLU A 631 -19.64 29.75 -9.54
N SER A 632 -20.69 30.20 -10.22
CA SER A 632 -21.52 29.35 -11.05
C SER A 632 -21.93 29.96 -12.39
N LEU A 633 -22.14 29.07 -13.36
CA LEU A 633 -22.69 29.36 -14.68
C LEU A 633 -24.19 29.08 -14.77
N ASN A 634 -24.77 28.39 -13.77
CA ASN A 634 -26.19 28.08 -13.68
C ASN A 634 -26.76 28.66 -12.38
N GLU A 635 -27.91 29.32 -12.45
CA GLU A 635 -28.61 29.81 -11.26
C GLU A 635 -28.84 28.67 -10.26
N GLY A 636 -28.51 28.89 -8.98
CA GLY A 636 -28.73 27.90 -7.93
C GLY A 636 -27.58 26.97 -7.59
N ASN A 637 -26.44 27.11 -8.25
CA ASN A 637 -25.23 26.32 -7.99
C ASN A 637 -24.05 27.21 -7.61
N PRO A 638 -23.01 26.70 -6.93
CA PRO A 638 -23.11 25.57 -5.99
C PRO A 638 -24.14 25.87 -4.88
N TYR A 639 -24.68 24.83 -4.25
CA TYR A 639 -25.65 24.97 -3.15
C TYR A 639 -24.99 24.72 -1.80
N ILE A 640 -25.23 25.63 -0.86
CA ILE A 640 -24.85 25.47 0.55
C ILE A 640 -26.11 25.56 1.40
N GLY A 641 -26.40 24.53 2.19
CA GLY A 641 -27.59 24.47 3.03
C GLY A 641 -27.52 25.46 4.19
N SER A 642 -26.40 25.51 4.90
CA SER A 642 -26.20 26.49 5.98
C SER A 642 -24.73 26.82 6.22
N ILE A 643 -24.50 28.07 6.63
CA ILE A 643 -23.24 28.54 7.20
C ILE A 643 -23.55 29.05 8.60
N SER A 644 -22.92 28.49 9.63
CA SER A 644 -23.06 28.90 11.02
C SER A 644 -21.69 29.18 11.61
N ILE A 645 -21.47 30.40 12.10
CA ILE A 645 -20.23 30.79 12.79
C ILE A 645 -20.60 31.27 14.19
N THR A 646 -20.16 30.53 15.21
CA THR A 646 -20.48 30.80 16.62
C THR A 646 -19.28 31.09 17.53
N GLY A 647 -18.07 30.84 17.04
CA GLY A 647 -16.83 31.01 17.79
C GLY A 647 -15.60 31.05 16.88
N GLY A 648 -14.44 31.42 17.45
CA GLY A 648 -13.16 31.53 16.74
C GLY A 648 -12.83 32.94 16.24
N VAL A 649 -11.61 33.08 15.73
CA VAL A 649 -11.14 34.28 15.03
C VAL A 649 -11.17 33.98 13.54
N VAL A 650 -12.13 34.53 12.82
CA VAL A 650 -12.40 34.26 11.41
C VAL A 650 -12.14 35.50 10.58
N THR A 651 -11.28 35.38 9.57
CA THR A 651 -11.10 36.38 8.51
C THR A 651 -11.49 35.76 7.19
N ALA A 652 -12.57 36.25 6.59
CA ALA A 652 -13.10 35.75 5.34
C ALA A 652 -13.09 36.85 4.27
N LYS A 653 -12.37 36.63 3.17
CA LYS A 653 -12.18 37.62 2.10
C LYS A 653 -12.75 37.07 0.79
N GLY A 654 -13.73 37.77 0.24
CA GLY A 654 -14.30 37.45 -1.06
C GLY A 654 -13.38 37.86 -2.21
N GLY A 655 -13.45 37.11 -3.32
CA GLY A 655 -12.91 37.55 -4.60
C GLY A 655 -13.71 38.72 -5.19
N ARG A 656 -13.26 39.29 -6.31
CA ARG A 656 -13.87 40.48 -6.99
C ARG A 656 -15.41 40.53 -6.93
N PHE A 657 -16.10 39.41 -7.18
CA PHE A 657 -17.57 39.30 -7.21
C PHE A 657 -18.17 38.54 -6.01
N GLY A 658 -17.35 38.04 -5.09
CA GLY A 658 -17.77 37.20 -3.97
C GLY A 658 -17.89 37.96 -2.65
N ALA A 659 -18.80 37.52 -1.79
CA ALA A 659 -18.89 38.00 -0.41
C ALA A 659 -17.71 37.49 0.44
N GLY A 660 -17.43 38.15 1.56
CA GLY A 660 -16.55 37.59 2.58
C GLY A 660 -17.14 36.29 3.12
N ILE A 661 -18.39 36.33 3.58
CA ILE A 661 -19.18 35.18 4.05
C ILE A 661 -20.53 35.17 3.33
N GLY A 662 -20.88 34.07 2.68
CA GLY A 662 -22.15 33.90 1.98
C GLY A 662 -21.97 33.48 0.53
N GLY A 663 -22.62 34.19 -0.40
CA GLY A 663 -22.61 33.82 -1.82
C GLY A 663 -21.39 34.35 -2.58
N GLY A 664 -20.81 33.51 -3.44
CA GLY A 664 -20.05 33.92 -4.63
C GLY A 664 -20.97 34.32 -5.80
N ARG A 665 -20.38 34.57 -6.97
CA ARG A 665 -21.09 34.99 -8.18
C ARG A 665 -22.13 33.94 -8.62
N ILE A 666 -23.41 34.31 -8.66
CA ILE A 666 -24.55 33.45 -9.07
C ILE A 666 -24.80 32.25 -8.12
N SER A 667 -24.12 32.19 -6.97
CA SER A 667 -24.26 31.07 -6.03
C SER A 667 -25.38 31.25 -5.01
N ASN A 668 -25.90 30.12 -4.51
CA ASN A 668 -26.99 30.10 -3.54
C ASN A 668 -26.53 29.53 -2.20
N VAL A 669 -26.80 30.29 -1.13
CA VAL A 669 -26.63 29.82 0.24
C VAL A 669 -27.97 29.94 0.94
N ASN A 670 -28.54 28.83 1.41
CA ASN A 670 -29.88 28.85 1.97
C ASN A 670 -29.93 29.65 3.30
N LYS A 671 -29.02 29.36 4.24
CA LYS A 671 -28.95 30.07 5.51
C LYS A 671 -27.54 30.53 5.86
N VAL A 672 -27.39 31.78 6.30
CA VAL A 672 -26.17 32.30 6.93
C VAL A 672 -26.50 32.83 8.32
N ARG A 673 -25.81 32.32 9.33
CA ARG A 673 -25.90 32.77 10.72
C ARG A 673 -24.50 33.06 11.26
N VAL A 674 -24.26 34.28 11.72
CA VAL A 674 -23.03 34.65 12.43
C VAL A 674 -23.43 35.24 13.78
N TRP A 675 -23.17 34.52 14.87
CA TRP A 675 -23.55 34.95 16.23
C TRP A 675 -22.47 34.62 17.24
N HIS A 676 -22.43 35.32 18.36
CA HIS A 676 -21.69 34.81 19.50
C HIS A 676 -22.57 33.78 20.25
N ASP A 677 -22.04 32.59 20.54
CA ASP A 677 -22.71 31.70 21.51
C ASP A 677 -22.47 32.23 22.93
N SER A 678 -23.46 32.95 23.47
CA SER A 678 -23.41 33.52 24.82
C SER A 678 -23.42 32.48 25.95
N SER A 679 -23.63 31.20 25.63
CA SER A 679 -23.48 30.08 26.56
C SER A 679 -22.05 29.49 26.58
N ALA A 680 -21.20 29.89 25.64
CA ALA A 680 -19.79 29.50 25.61
C ALA A 680 -18.98 30.25 26.69
N SER A 681 -17.92 29.61 27.20
CA SER A 681 -17.10 30.17 28.29
C SER A 681 -16.58 31.58 27.97
N THR A 682 -16.33 32.41 29.00
CA THR A 682 -15.80 33.78 28.84
C THR A 682 -14.40 33.85 28.22
N GLU A 683 -13.73 32.71 28.01
CA GLU A 683 -12.42 32.61 27.35
C GLU A 683 -12.50 32.36 25.83
N THR A 684 -13.70 32.15 25.28
CA THR A 684 -13.87 31.85 23.85
C THR A 684 -13.63 33.10 23.00
N LYS A 685 -12.50 33.16 22.28
CA LYS A 685 -12.22 34.24 21.33
C LYS A 685 -13.26 34.18 20.20
N PHE A 686 -14.01 35.27 20.01
CA PHE A 686 -14.97 35.41 18.92
C PHE A 686 -14.76 36.75 18.20
N THR A 687 -14.28 36.67 16.97
CA THR A 687 -14.14 37.83 16.09
C THR A 687 -14.26 37.34 14.65
N VAL A 688 -15.21 37.90 13.90
CA VAL A 688 -15.47 37.56 12.51
C VAL A 688 -15.30 38.81 11.67
N ASN A 689 -14.28 38.83 10.83
CA ASN A 689 -14.01 39.90 9.87
C ASN A 689 -14.30 39.39 8.46
N ALA A 690 -15.38 39.87 7.85
CA ALA A 690 -15.81 39.49 6.51
C ALA A 690 -15.67 40.68 5.56
N VAL A 691 -14.86 40.54 4.50
CA VAL A 691 -14.58 41.60 3.54
C VAL A 691 -15.05 41.16 2.16
N ALA A 692 -15.91 41.97 1.55
CA ALA A 692 -16.41 41.77 0.19
C ALA A 692 -15.35 42.09 -0.87
N GLY A 693 -15.47 41.47 -2.04
CA GLY A 693 -14.75 41.92 -3.23
C GLY A 693 -15.21 43.28 -3.74
N GLU A 694 -14.41 43.86 -4.66
CA GLU A 694 -14.65 45.17 -5.26
C GLU A 694 -16.06 45.33 -5.84
N GLU A 695 -16.57 44.32 -6.54
CA GLU A 695 -17.88 44.29 -7.20
C GLU A 695 -18.93 43.46 -6.44
N ALA A 696 -18.59 42.96 -5.25
CA ALA A 696 -19.55 42.30 -4.37
C ALA A 696 -20.34 43.34 -3.55
N GLY A 697 -21.61 43.02 -3.29
CA GLY A 697 -22.50 43.92 -2.57
C GLY A 697 -22.30 43.93 -1.05
N ASN A 698 -21.83 42.83 -0.45
CA ASN A 698 -21.82 42.66 1.00
C ASN A 698 -20.61 41.87 1.52
N GLY A 699 -20.10 42.23 2.69
CA GLY A 699 -19.09 41.47 3.44
C GLY A 699 -19.67 40.17 3.99
N ILE A 700 -20.84 40.23 4.63
CA ILE A 700 -21.68 39.07 4.96
C ILE A 700 -22.97 39.18 4.16
N GLY A 701 -23.20 38.27 3.23
CA GLY A 701 -24.38 38.31 2.38
C GLY A 701 -24.12 37.80 0.96
N ASN A 702 -24.86 38.35 0.00
CA ASN A 702 -24.79 37.91 -1.39
C ASN A 702 -23.59 38.53 -2.12
N GLY A 703 -22.90 37.68 -2.88
CA GLY A 703 -22.05 38.11 -3.99
C GLY A 703 -22.88 38.57 -5.19
N GLN A 704 -22.21 38.90 -6.29
CA GLN A 704 -22.87 39.42 -7.49
C GLN A 704 -23.86 38.39 -8.06
N LYS A 705 -25.16 38.75 -8.12
CA LYS A 705 -26.26 37.88 -8.58
C LYS A 705 -26.43 36.57 -7.76
N GLY A 706 -25.82 36.46 -6.58
CA GLY A 706 -26.05 35.34 -5.67
C GLY A 706 -27.33 35.53 -4.84
N GLN A 707 -27.81 34.46 -4.22
CA GLN A 707 -29.00 34.48 -3.36
C GLN A 707 -28.73 33.88 -1.98
N ILE A 708 -29.29 34.53 -0.96
CA ILE A 708 -29.37 34.06 0.42
C ILE A 708 -30.83 34.13 0.83
N MET A 709 -31.38 32.99 1.28
CA MET A 709 -32.79 32.95 1.69
C MET A 709 -32.99 33.49 3.10
N LEU A 710 -32.09 33.13 4.03
CA LEU A 710 -32.12 33.58 5.41
C LEU A 710 -30.74 34.07 5.84
N LEU A 711 -30.63 35.38 6.06
CA LEU A 711 -29.46 36.00 6.66
C LEU A 711 -29.82 36.42 8.08
N GLU A 712 -29.10 35.87 9.04
CA GLU A 712 -29.17 36.27 10.43
C GLU A 712 -27.77 36.80 10.80
N VAL A 713 -27.67 38.09 11.14
CA VAL A 713 -26.47 38.72 11.73
C VAL A 713 -26.86 39.81 12.75
N PRO A 714 -26.04 40.08 13.78
CA PRO A 714 -26.24 41.19 14.71
C PRO A 714 -26.38 42.56 14.02
N SER A 715 -27.20 43.43 14.59
CA SER A 715 -27.36 44.80 14.09
C SER A 715 -26.05 45.58 14.20
N GLY A 716 -25.66 46.32 13.16
CA GLY A 716 -24.42 47.10 13.15
C GLY A 716 -23.16 46.29 12.83
N ALA A 717 -23.30 45.00 12.48
CA ALA A 717 -22.21 44.14 12.06
C ALA A 717 -21.43 44.63 10.83
N CYS A 718 -22.01 45.50 9.99
CA CYS A 718 -21.41 45.92 8.72
C CYS A 718 -21.24 47.44 8.62
N SER A 719 -20.20 47.87 7.91
CA SER A 719 -19.96 49.27 7.53
C SER A 719 -21.15 49.85 6.74
N GLY A 720 -21.24 51.18 6.65
CA GLY A 720 -22.35 51.86 5.98
C GLY A 720 -22.53 51.51 4.49
N ASP A 721 -21.49 50.99 3.83
CA ASP A 721 -21.52 50.46 2.46
C ASP A 721 -21.77 48.94 2.38
N GLY A 722 -21.88 48.26 3.53
CA GLY A 722 -22.11 46.82 3.66
C GLY A 722 -20.89 45.94 3.32
N LYS A 723 -19.79 46.50 2.83
CA LYS A 723 -18.67 45.73 2.24
C LYS A 723 -17.69 45.16 3.25
N SER A 724 -17.55 45.79 4.42
CA SER A 724 -16.73 45.26 5.51
C SER A 724 -17.62 45.01 6.71
N CYS A 725 -17.63 43.78 7.19
CA CYS A 725 -18.40 43.40 8.36
C CYS A 725 -17.49 42.84 9.45
N THR A 726 -17.68 43.34 10.67
CA THR A 726 -17.02 42.84 11.86
C THR A 726 -18.09 42.46 12.87
N VAL A 727 -18.05 41.21 13.32
CA VAL A 727 -18.89 40.69 14.41
C VAL A 727 -17.95 40.19 15.50
N ASP A 728 -18.13 40.67 16.71
CA ASP A 728 -17.39 40.27 17.91
C ASP A 728 -18.35 40.05 19.08
N LYS A 729 -17.80 39.66 20.23
CA LYS A 729 -18.56 39.42 21.46
C LYS A 729 -19.30 40.66 22.00
N ASP A 730 -18.89 41.86 21.59
CA ASP A 730 -19.41 43.13 22.08
C ASP A 730 -20.43 43.73 21.07
N THR A 731 -20.65 43.05 19.94
CA THR A 731 -21.60 43.45 18.91
C THR A 731 -23.04 43.23 19.40
N PRO A 732 -23.94 44.24 19.36
CA PRO A 732 -25.28 44.13 19.95
C PRO A 732 -26.16 43.04 19.30
N ASP A 733 -26.64 42.10 20.12
CA ASP A 733 -27.62 41.07 19.75
C ASP A 733 -29.03 41.68 19.56
N ILE A 734 -29.24 42.41 18.47
CA ILE A 734 -30.56 42.84 18.05
C ILE A 734 -30.92 42.08 16.77
N PRO A 735 -31.89 41.14 16.81
CA PRO A 735 -32.29 40.37 15.64
C PRO A 735 -32.83 41.30 14.54
N THR A 736 -32.25 41.22 13.35
CA THR A 736 -32.79 41.90 12.18
C THR A 736 -33.97 41.10 11.63
N GLY A 737 -35.15 41.72 11.57
CA GLY A 737 -36.25 41.25 10.75
C GLY A 737 -35.86 41.30 9.26
N SER A 738 -36.27 40.28 8.51
CA SER A 738 -36.02 40.03 7.09
C SER A 738 -35.86 41.25 6.16
N ASN A 739 -34.77 41.22 5.37
CA ASN A 739 -34.54 41.80 4.03
C ASN A 739 -34.90 43.28 3.74
N THR A 740 -33.84 44.09 3.52
CA THR A 740 -33.83 45.11 2.45
C THR A 740 -32.48 45.10 1.72
N GLY A 741 -32.26 44.08 0.89
CA GLY A 741 -31.29 44.14 -0.21
C GLY A 741 -32.01 44.66 -1.46
N SER A 742 -31.51 45.73 -2.05
CA SER A 742 -32.09 46.40 -3.22
C SER A 742 -32.13 45.48 -4.46
N SER A 743 -33.34 45.06 -4.85
CA SER A 743 -33.67 44.79 -6.25
C SER A 743 -35.04 45.38 -6.51
N SER A 744 -35.11 46.37 -7.39
CA SER A 744 -36.35 46.88 -7.97
C SER A 744 -37.06 45.74 -8.68
N ASP A 745 -38.11 45.19 -8.06
CA ASP A 745 -39.41 44.91 -8.67
C ASP A 745 -40.34 44.19 -7.67
N GLY A 746 -41.48 44.83 -7.39
CA GLY A 746 -42.73 44.22 -6.87
C GLY A 746 -42.67 43.34 -5.62
N VAL A 747 -42.79 43.95 -4.43
CA VAL A 747 -43.07 43.22 -3.18
C VAL A 747 -44.58 43.11 -2.95
N VAL A 748 -45.08 41.88 -2.80
CA VAL A 748 -46.41 41.58 -2.22
C VAL A 748 -46.23 41.44 -0.71
N LEU A 749 -46.76 42.40 0.05
CA LEU A 749 -46.84 42.34 1.51
C LEU A 749 -48.05 41.48 1.91
N THR A 750 -47.81 40.38 2.62
CA THR A 750 -48.82 39.75 3.47
C THR A 750 -48.41 39.97 4.92
N THR A 751 -49.01 40.97 5.57
CA THR A 751 -48.82 41.20 7.01
C THR A 751 -49.97 40.55 7.76
N THR A 752 -49.65 39.62 8.66
CA THR A 752 -50.57 39.16 9.71
C THR A 752 -50.24 39.98 10.95
N ALA A 753 -51.07 40.95 11.30
CA ALA A 753 -50.93 41.71 12.54
C ALA A 753 -51.90 41.13 13.59
N ILE A 754 -51.37 40.62 14.70
CA ILE A 754 -52.16 40.34 15.91
C ILE A 754 -52.17 41.63 16.73
N ILE A 755 -53.33 42.27 16.84
CA ILE A 755 -53.51 43.40 17.74
C ILE A 755 -53.90 42.83 19.10
N ILE A 756 -53.00 42.94 20.09
CA ILE A 756 -53.31 42.72 21.50
C ILE A 756 -53.74 44.07 22.08
N ILE A 757 -55.03 44.24 22.37
CA ILE A 757 -55.51 45.36 23.17
C ILE A 757 -55.64 44.87 24.61
N ALA A 758 -54.79 45.35 25.50
CA ALA A 758 -54.90 45.11 26.93
C ALA A 758 -55.79 46.20 27.56
N ILE A 759 -56.94 45.81 28.13
CA ILE A 759 -57.70 46.63 29.07
C ILE A 759 -58.05 45.75 30.26
N GLY A 760 -57.20 45.73 31.29
CA GLY A 760 -57.43 44.93 32.50
C GLY A 760 -57.42 43.41 32.27
N SER A 761 -57.77 42.66 33.33
CA SER A 761 -57.44 41.24 33.56
C SER A 761 -58.24 40.19 32.74
N ILE A 762 -58.58 40.44 31.47
CA ILE A 762 -59.22 39.43 30.60
C ILE A 762 -58.60 39.47 29.19
N ILE A 763 -58.07 38.32 28.73
CA ILE A 763 -57.58 38.10 27.36
C ILE A 763 -58.71 37.45 26.55
N VAL A 764 -59.15 38.07 25.46
CA VAL A 764 -60.07 37.46 24.48
C VAL A 764 -59.33 37.33 23.14
N VAL A 765 -59.23 36.10 22.63
CA VAL A 765 -58.70 35.80 21.29
C VAL A 765 -59.88 35.61 20.35
N ALA A 766 -60.04 36.50 19.35
CA ALA A 766 -61.05 36.36 18.30
C ALA A 766 -60.38 36.08 16.95
N SER A 767 -60.95 35.13 16.21
CA SER A 767 -60.43 34.56 14.96
C SER A 767 -60.66 35.43 13.71
N VAL A 768 -59.58 35.60 12.95
CA VAL A 768 -59.38 35.85 11.50
C VAL A 768 -60.56 36.41 10.68
N VAL A 769 -60.39 37.63 10.15
CA VAL A 769 -61.14 38.16 9.00
C VAL A 769 -60.15 38.56 7.91
N THR A 770 -60.24 37.92 6.74
CA THR A 770 -59.47 38.27 5.53
C THR A 770 -60.21 39.37 4.77
N VAL A 771 -59.63 40.56 4.66
CA VAL A 771 -60.14 41.64 3.79
C VAL A 771 -59.27 41.69 2.52
N VAL A 772 -59.87 41.40 1.37
CA VAL A 772 -59.23 41.57 0.05
C VAL A 772 -59.56 42.97 -0.46
N ILE A 773 -58.58 43.87 -0.50
CA ILE A 773 -58.69 45.16 -1.20
C ILE A 773 -58.09 44.99 -2.61
N VAL A 774 -58.95 45.04 -3.63
CA VAL A 774 -58.53 45.10 -5.04
C VAL A 774 -58.33 46.56 -5.43
N ILE A 775 -57.08 47.00 -5.63
CA ILE A 775 -56.78 48.29 -6.26
C ILE A 775 -56.52 48.05 -7.76
N MET A 776 -57.47 48.45 -8.61
CA MET A 776 -57.27 48.51 -10.06
C MET A 776 -56.44 49.73 -10.44
N ILE A 777 -55.25 49.53 -11.01
CA ILE A 777 -54.51 50.57 -11.73
C ILE A 777 -54.60 50.31 -13.23
N LYS A 778 -55.28 51.23 -13.94
CA LYS A 778 -55.37 51.28 -15.41
C LYS A 778 -53.97 51.37 -16.02
N LYS A 779 -53.61 50.41 -16.90
CA LYS A 779 -52.53 50.59 -17.89
C LYS A 779 -53.10 50.49 -19.32
N LYS A 780 -52.69 51.43 -20.15
CA LYS A 780 -53.19 51.69 -21.52
C LYS A 780 -52.61 50.67 -22.52
N LYS A 781 -53.43 50.30 -23.50
CA LYS A 781 -53.30 49.26 -24.55
C LYS A 781 -52.01 49.21 -25.38
N SER A 782 -51.62 47.99 -25.76
CA SER A 782 -51.11 47.56 -27.09
C SER A 782 -51.08 46.00 -27.13
N GLN A 783 -52.09 45.32 -27.70
CA GLN A 783 -52.05 44.50 -28.94
C GLN A 783 -51.23 43.18 -28.80
N VAL A 784 -51.68 41.94 -29.07
CA VAL A 784 -52.71 41.30 -29.94
C VAL A 784 -53.19 39.95 -29.32
N SER A 785 -54.31 39.44 -29.86
CA SER A 785 -55.10 38.19 -29.69
C SER A 785 -54.34 36.87 -29.36
N GLU A 786 -54.94 35.74 -29.01
CA GLU A 786 -56.30 35.18 -28.93
C GLU A 786 -56.12 33.85 -28.19
N TYR A 787 -56.97 33.46 -27.25
CA TYR A 787 -57.38 32.06 -27.04
C TYR A 787 -58.52 32.05 -26.01
N ALA A 788 -59.71 31.66 -26.48
CA ALA A 788 -60.94 31.58 -25.72
C ALA A 788 -61.32 30.14 -25.44
N LYS A 789 -61.79 29.90 -24.20
CA LYS A 789 -62.73 28.84 -23.75
C LYS A 789 -62.20 27.39 -23.84
N ALA A 790 -62.53 26.46 -22.94
CA ALA A 790 -63.65 26.38 -22.00
C ALA A 790 -63.27 25.54 -20.78
N ILE A 791 -63.89 25.85 -19.65
CA ILE A 791 -64.06 24.98 -18.50
C ILE A 791 -65.24 24.03 -18.80
N ASN A 792 -65.13 22.76 -18.42
CA ASN A 792 -66.27 22.05 -17.86
C ASN A 792 -65.83 21.06 -16.75
N PRO A 793 -66.66 20.82 -15.72
CA PRO A 793 -66.25 20.19 -14.46
C PRO A 793 -66.84 18.77 -14.25
N VAL A 794 -66.41 18.13 -13.15
CA VAL A 794 -67.01 16.95 -12.46
C VAL A 794 -66.65 15.60 -13.13
N ASP A 795 -66.02 14.60 -12.47
CA ASP A 795 -66.58 13.80 -11.38
C ASP A 795 -65.55 12.99 -10.55
N PHE A 796 -66.04 12.51 -9.40
CA PHE A 796 -65.39 11.80 -8.28
C PHE A 796 -65.23 10.26 -8.48
N PHE A 797 -64.55 9.62 -7.50
CA PHE A 797 -64.20 8.18 -7.29
C PHE A 797 -62.92 7.71 -8.03
N GLY A 798 -61.96 6.98 -7.46
CA GLY A 798 -61.80 6.27 -6.18
C GLY A 798 -60.73 5.16 -6.37
N ASN A 799 -60.07 4.78 -5.26
CA ASN A 799 -59.23 3.57 -5.02
C ASN A 799 -57.70 3.59 -5.28
N GLU A 800 -57.00 3.50 -4.15
CA GLU A 800 -55.89 2.59 -3.79
C GLU A 800 -55.05 1.93 -4.90
N LEU A 801 -53.77 2.32 -4.99
CA LEU A 801 -52.60 1.54 -4.54
C LEU A 801 -51.33 2.42 -4.56
#